data_AF-A0A8K1CK36-F1
#
_entry.id   AF-A0A8K1CK36-F1
#
_cell.length_a   1.000
_cell.length_b   1.000
_cell.length_c   1.000
_cell.angle_alpha   90.00
_cell.angle_beta   90.00
_cell.angle_gamma   90.00
#
_symmetry.space_group_name_H-M   'P 1'
#
loop_
_entity.id
_entity.type
_entity.pdbx_description
1 polymer ?
#
loop_
_entity_poly.entity_id
_entity_poly.type
_entity_poly.pdbx_seq_one_letter_code
_entity_poly.pdbx_strand_id
1 'polypeptide(L)'
;MLDVTRLFSASSVSAAALLLLLSYLSLPSAQQRAVHHLPTPFTGFPFPVLRGTVVMMRTHSRRIYDWLLDNCREFQGKPWRMQVLGRPVTVIVSSVATVEHILKTQFESFVKGRYTTELAFDILGRGIFATDGALWAHQRKTASHLFSLRMMRETMEETVRSHCLVLDAKLTSIAASEEPVVNMKRLLDLFTMDVFTQIGFGIQLNNLQDGGGHHPFLDAFDRSSLALLHRFQQPMWLWRLKKWLNVGVEKQLKTDMKLINGVVEQIVLRSVQEKNDGLSTKPRRDLVSLFVDKMSSSDPETTSPSLIRDMALNFIAAGRDTTSQSMSWFLVMMNRYPNVLNRVCEELQTHLPHLKEDQTTPSMEDVQKLAYLEAAIKESLRLNPVVPVTTRTAATDTALDDGTFLKQGTRVVFSNYVLARMSSVWGDDAETFNPDRWIDSSTGKLKEVSAFQFPVFLAGPRTCLGMKFALMEMKITLAMLLSRFELRTVRDPFAITYKASATLSINGPLEMKVTLRNKHRMGNIFSGCATSAVQDDSSASTTQPLSSQTRGSTHDADRDLSRAEQPALNTLDWFLSTQEITAARGGVPRKDLTVYSSGNHVEAFVSTDDYFERLLSDLEATNGPNDFIWIAGWSLNHKMPLAPRRSNYRDTTLKRVLERAVCQRQVQTRALIWANMLQRQENIVARDWMNGLTGGSAVFLFDNRLPHHVSSHHQKFVVIRKSEELIVYMGGLDITLDRWDTINHDHKAFRQERGLRDAYDGWVDAALRIQGGAVQDVAATFVARWNSSVRPHDCWKEELLDFANPENYAHVPSDAATDAGLVIPQDGSTIVQIVRTFSPHKANELYPELAPKGELSLLQSRIKAIRQARNYVYIEDQYFFFMPQLMDALRSVLPHLLRVIVVVQRPGVSTQSKASGYEKLVYQMARPLLDAFPTKMRIFTTKETRNLYVHTKLLLVDDVFACVSSANWNRRSMTSDSEIGACLLDASPVEVASDNNIRVGPKVRELRLWKFAEMTGLSIEELSQLSLLESWERLSKATTEPTTILDVLDVEKKWESIVFHDEFSLNVVDPDDLNELVDN
;
A
#
# COMPACT_ATOMS: atom_id res chain seq x y z
N MET A 1 -2.89 68.63 -14.24
CA MET A 1 -1.95 67.86 -13.41
C MET A 1 -2.74 66.79 -12.67
N LEU A 2 -2.78 65.59 -13.22
CA LEU A 2 -3.27 64.40 -12.50
C LEU A 2 -2.07 63.76 -11.81
N ASP A 3 -2.23 63.45 -10.54
CA ASP A 3 -1.18 63.06 -9.62
C ASP A 3 -0.74 61.60 -9.89
N VAL A 4 0.30 61.45 -10.71
CA VAL A 4 0.88 60.16 -11.16
C VAL A 4 1.54 59.38 -10.02
N THR A 5 1.66 59.96 -8.82
CA THR A 5 2.41 59.36 -7.70
C THR A 5 1.69 58.23 -6.96
N ARG A 6 0.36 58.06 -7.12
CA ARG A 6 -0.40 56.96 -6.48
C ARG A 6 -0.44 55.64 -7.25
N LEU A 7 0.11 55.57 -8.46
CA LEU A 7 0.13 54.35 -9.28
C LEU A 7 1.29 53.39 -8.97
N PHE A 8 2.21 53.76 -8.07
CA PHE A 8 3.40 52.95 -7.75
C PHE A 8 3.56 52.75 -6.24
N SER A 9 2.61 52.09 -5.58
CA SER A 9 2.87 51.52 -4.25
C SER A 9 3.86 50.35 -4.38
N ALA A 10 4.79 50.17 -3.44
CA ALA A 10 5.76 49.08 -3.48
C ALA A 10 5.11 47.69 -3.64
N SER A 11 3.89 47.52 -3.11
CA SER A 11 3.05 46.33 -3.27
C SER A 11 2.49 46.16 -4.69
N SER A 12 2.06 47.23 -5.36
CA SER A 12 1.61 47.19 -6.76
C SER A 12 2.77 46.95 -7.74
N VAL A 13 3.94 47.53 -7.48
CA VAL A 13 5.17 47.25 -8.26
C VAL A 13 5.63 45.81 -8.05
N SER A 14 5.56 45.28 -6.82
CA SER A 14 5.92 43.90 -6.51
C SER A 14 4.93 42.90 -7.14
N ALA A 15 3.63 43.18 -7.11
CA ALA A 15 2.61 42.36 -7.76
C ALA A 15 2.74 42.38 -9.29
N ALA A 16 3.00 43.55 -9.88
CA ALA A 16 3.24 43.69 -11.31
C ALA A 16 4.56 43.01 -11.73
N ALA A 17 5.63 43.12 -10.93
CA ALA A 17 6.88 42.42 -11.16
C ALA A 17 6.72 40.90 -11.02
N LEU A 18 5.92 40.43 -10.07
CA LEU A 18 5.59 39.01 -9.92
C LEU A 18 4.76 38.50 -11.10
N LEU A 19 3.77 39.27 -11.56
CA LEU A 19 2.97 38.95 -12.74
C LEU A 19 3.80 38.96 -14.02
N LEU A 20 4.69 39.95 -14.19
CA LEU A 20 5.64 40.02 -15.30
C LEU A 20 6.63 38.86 -15.25
N LEU A 21 7.14 38.50 -14.07
CA LEU A 21 8.01 37.34 -13.88
C LEU A 21 7.28 36.03 -14.19
N LEU A 22 6.04 35.86 -13.71
CA LEU A 22 5.21 34.69 -14.00
C LEU A 22 4.85 34.59 -15.49
N SER A 23 4.59 35.73 -16.14
CA SER A 23 4.31 35.81 -17.58
C SER A 23 5.56 35.57 -18.45
N TYR A 24 6.73 36.04 -18.02
CA TYR A 24 8.01 35.73 -18.66
C TYR A 24 8.39 34.26 -18.50
N LEU A 25 8.16 33.69 -17.30
CA LEU A 25 8.37 32.28 -17.02
C LEU A 25 7.35 31.34 -17.70
N SER A 26 6.23 31.87 -18.20
CA SER A 26 5.22 31.11 -18.96
C SER A 26 5.42 31.18 -20.47
N LEU A 27 6.28 32.07 -20.99
CA LEU A 27 6.64 32.08 -22.41
C LEU A 27 7.46 30.83 -22.77
N PRO A 28 7.00 30.01 -23.73
CA PRO A 28 7.67 28.75 -23.98
C PRO A 28 9.03 28.96 -24.65
N SER A 29 10.09 28.31 -24.14
CA SER A 29 11.43 28.36 -24.75
C SER A 29 11.46 27.72 -26.15
N ALA A 30 12.51 27.98 -26.94
CA ALA A 30 12.67 27.34 -28.26
C ALA A 30 12.67 25.81 -28.16
N GLN A 31 13.26 25.24 -27.10
CA GLN A 31 13.23 23.81 -26.81
C GLN A 31 11.82 23.33 -26.50
N GLN A 32 11.06 24.07 -25.68
CA GLN A 32 9.69 23.70 -25.32
C GLN A 32 8.74 23.71 -26.51
N ARG A 33 8.93 24.67 -27.45
CA ARG A 33 8.17 24.73 -28.69
C ARG A 33 8.47 23.54 -29.60
N ALA A 34 9.74 23.17 -29.74
CA ALA A 34 10.17 22.05 -30.59
C ALA A 34 9.49 20.73 -30.22
N VAL A 35 9.31 20.46 -28.92
CA VAL A 35 8.70 19.22 -28.43
C VAL A 35 7.23 19.39 -28.02
N HIS A 36 6.58 20.50 -28.38
CA HIS A 36 5.23 20.80 -27.87
C HIS A 36 4.17 19.74 -28.24
N HIS A 37 4.37 19.10 -29.39
CA HIS A 37 3.51 18.05 -29.91
C HIS A 37 3.61 16.73 -29.11
N LEU A 38 4.67 16.53 -28.32
CA LEU A 38 4.82 15.31 -27.53
C LEU A 38 3.82 15.29 -26.35
N PRO A 39 3.28 14.10 -26.02
CA PRO A 39 2.39 13.94 -24.89
C PRO A 39 3.10 14.28 -23.57
N THR A 40 2.34 14.71 -22.57
CA THR A 40 2.83 15.01 -21.22
C THR A 40 1.98 14.28 -20.18
N PRO A 41 2.57 13.66 -19.15
CA PRO A 41 1.87 12.94 -18.08
C PRO A 41 0.66 13.67 -17.54
N PHE A 42 -0.55 13.10 -17.62
CA PHE A 42 -1.74 13.68 -17.00
C PHE A 42 -1.61 13.69 -15.48
N THR A 43 -1.59 14.89 -14.91
CA THR A 43 -1.35 15.07 -13.47
C THR A 43 -2.39 16.02 -12.86
N GLY A 44 -3.45 16.29 -13.62
CA GLY A 44 -4.24 17.54 -13.83
C GLY A 44 -4.18 18.68 -12.82
N PHE A 45 -2.99 19.05 -12.38
CA PHE A 45 -2.74 20.36 -11.81
C PHE A 45 -3.19 21.44 -12.82
N PRO A 46 -4.04 22.41 -12.42
CA PRO A 46 -4.72 23.31 -13.35
C PRO A 46 -3.79 24.32 -14.04
N PHE A 47 -2.53 24.45 -13.58
CA PHE A 47 -1.54 25.35 -14.15
C PHE A 47 -0.50 24.58 -14.99
N PRO A 48 -0.59 24.62 -16.34
CA PRO A 48 0.30 23.85 -17.23
C PRO A 48 1.79 24.09 -17.00
N VAL A 49 2.17 25.32 -16.62
CA VAL A 49 3.58 25.74 -16.41
C VAL A 49 4.19 25.13 -15.15
N LEU A 50 3.39 24.97 -14.10
CA LEU A 50 3.84 24.43 -12.81
C LEU A 50 3.59 22.92 -12.69
N ARG A 51 2.77 22.35 -13.58
CA ARG A 51 2.37 20.94 -13.62
C ARG A 51 3.53 19.98 -13.36
N GLY A 52 4.54 19.96 -14.23
CA GLY A 52 5.65 19.01 -14.06
C GLY A 52 6.56 19.34 -12.87
N THR A 53 6.61 20.60 -12.41
CA THR A 53 7.33 20.98 -11.18
C THR A 53 6.67 20.38 -9.95
N VAL A 54 5.35 20.54 -9.83
CA VAL A 54 4.56 20.04 -8.72
C VAL A 54 4.60 18.52 -8.70
N VAL A 55 4.46 17.88 -9.86
CA VAL A 55 4.56 16.42 -10.00
C VAL A 55 5.93 15.95 -9.57
N MET A 56 6.98 16.52 -10.15
CA MET A 56 8.33 16.13 -9.79
C MET A 56 8.54 16.29 -8.29
N MET A 57 8.13 17.42 -7.68
CA MET A 57 8.17 17.68 -6.22
C MET A 57 7.31 16.75 -5.35
N ARG A 58 6.20 16.21 -5.88
CA ARG A 58 5.27 15.31 -5.17
C ARG A 58 5.60 13.82 -5.31
N THR A 59 6.19 13.41 -6.44
CA THR A 59 6.61 12.01 -6.67
C THR A 59 7.88 11.63 -5.85
N HIS A 60 8.41 12.52 -5.01
CA HIS A 60 9.47 12.21 -4.03
C HIS A 60 8.84 11.36 -2.91
N SER A 61 9.31 10.20 -2.48
CA SER A 61 10.69 9.69 -2.45
C SER A 61 10.75 8.13 -2.43
N ARG A 62 9.67 7.43 -2.78
CA ARG A 62 9.62 5.95 -2.74
C ARG A 62 9.27 5.26 -4.07
N ARG A 63 8.57 5.93 -4.99
CA ARG A 63 8.03 5.29 -6.23
C ARG A 63 8.40 6.00 -7.54
N ILE A 64 9.47 6.79 -7.57
CA ILE A 64 9.83 7.61 -8.75
C ILE A 64 10.06 6.78 -10.01
N TYR A 65 10.64 5.58 -9.89
CA TYR A 65 10.93 4.72 -11.04
C TYR A 65 9.70 3.97 -11.53
N ASP A 66 8.80 3.60 -10.63
CA ASP A 66 7.49 3.03 -10.99
C ASP A 66 6.62 4.08 -11.68
N TRP A 67 6.63 5.33 -11.20
CA TRP A 67 5.93 6.42 -11.86
C TRP A 67 6.42 6.64 -13.30
N LEU A 68 7.73 6.56 -13.54
CA LEU A 68 8.27 6.61 -14.91
C LEU A 68 7.76 5.44 -15.75
N LEU A 69 7.69 4.23 -15.19
CA LEU A 69 7.17 3.03 -15.85
C LEU A 69 5.70 3.18 -16.22
N ASP A 70 4.85 3.61 -15.29
CA ASP A 70 3.42 3.81 -15.52
C ASP A 70 3.16 4.78 -16.67
N ASN A 71 3.90 5.88 -16.73
CA ASN A 71 3.77 6.85 -17.84
C ASN A 71 4.28 6.29 -19.16
N CYS A 72 5.38 5.54 -19.17
CA CYS A 72 5.85 4.90 -20.40
C CYS A 72 4.85 3.85 -20.91
N ARG A 73 4.13 3.17 -20.02
CA ARG A 73 3.02 2.26 -20.36
C ARG A 73 1.81 3.01 -20.91
N GLU A 74 1.40 4.10 -20.26
CA GLU A 74 0.31 4.97 -20.70
C GLU A 74 0.54 5.48 -22.14
N PHE A 75 1.77 5.86 -22.46
CA PHE A 75 2.15 6.31 -23.81
C PHE A 75 2.64 5.20 -24.74
N GLN A 76 2.44 3.92 -24.38
CA GLN A 76 2.78 2.75 -25.19
C GLN A 76 4.24 2.75 -25.70
N GLY A 77 5.16 3.23 -24.86
CA GLY A 77 6.58 3.31 -25.16
C GLY A 77 7.01 4.44 -26.09
N LYS A 78 6.09 5.28 -26.58
CA LYS A 78 6.40 6.45 -27.42
C LYS A 78 7.05 7.58 -26.61
N PRO A 79 7.90 8.44 -27.24
CA PRO A 79 8.50 9.57 -26.54
C PRO A 79 7.45 10.52 -25.95
N TRP A 80 7.70 10.96 -24.73
CA TRP A 80 6.84 11.93 -24.03
C TRP A 80 7.69 12.98 -23.34
N ARG A 81 7.10 14.14 -23.04
CA ARG A 81 7.82 15.28 -22.46
C ARG A 81 7.40 15.58 -21.04
N MET A 82 8.33 16.18 -20.30
CA MET A 82 8.14 16.68 -18.96
C MET A 82 8.77 18.06 -18.82
N GLN A 83 7.97 19.00 -18.32
CA GLN A 83 8.39 20.37 -18.10
C GLN A 83 8.47 20.69 -16.60
N VAL A 84 9.66 21.04 -16.13
CA VAL A 84 9.87 21.54 -14.76
C VAL A 84 10.36 22.98 -14.84
N LEU A 85 9.80 23.85 -14.01
CA LEU A 85 10.12 25.26 -13.97
C LEU A 85 11.61 25.46 -13.65
N GLY A 86 12.28 26.31 -14.42
CA GLY A 86 13.72 26.56 -14.26
C GLY A 86 14.62 25.38 -14.66
N ARG A 87 14.11 24.41 -15.44
CA ARG A 87 14.90 23.30 -16.01
C ARG A 87 14.71 23.21 -17.53
N PRO A 88 15.72 22.71 -18.27
CA PRO A 88 15.52 22.31 -19.66
C PRO A 88 14.38 21.30 -19.79
N VAL A 89 13.58 21.42 -20.85
CA VAL A 89 12.52 20.45 -21.16
C VAL A 89 13.15 19.06 -21.29
N THR A 90 12.51 18.07 -20.68
CA THR A 90 13.00 16.69 -20.67
C THR A 90 12.09 15.83 -21.53
N VAL A 91 12.65 15.12 -22.50
CA VAL A 91 12.00 14.08 -23.29
C VAL A 91 12.39 12.74 -22.70
N ILE A 92 11.41 11.91 -22.39
CA ILE A 92 11.60 10.55 -21.88
C ILE A 92 11.39 9.59 -23.04
N VAL A 93 12.29 8.61 -23.16
CA VAL A 93 12.28 7.58 -24.20
C VAL A 93 12.42 6.19 -23.58
N SER A 94 11.75 5.21 -24.19
CA SER A 94 11.64 3.83 -23.66
C SER A 94 11.68 2.75 -24.74
N SER A 95 12.19 3.07 -25.93
CA SER A 95 12.38 2.10 -27.01
C SER A 95 13.86 1.69 -27.14
N VAL A 96 14.11 0.45 -27.53
CA VAL A 96 15.47 -0.07 -27.75
C VAL A 96 16.15 0.67 -28.90
N ALA A 97 15.42 0.93 -29.99
CA ALA A 97 15.93 1.63 -31.18
C ALA A 97 16.37 3.05 -30.85
N THR A 98 15.57 3.79 -30.07
CA THR A 98 15.92 5.15 -29.63
C THR A 98 17.13 5.16 -28.69
N VAL A 99 17.25 4.16 -27.81
CA VAL A 99 18.42 4.02 -26.93
C VAL A 99 19.69 3.73 -27.74
N GLU A 100 19.63 2.84 -28.74
CA GLU A 100 20.74 2.61 -29.66
C GLU A 100 21.10 3.88 -30.45
N HIS A 101 20.08 4.59 -30.95
CA HIS A 101 20.26 5.82 -31.70
C HIS A 101 21.00 6.88 -30.87
N ILE A 102 20.62 7.07 -29.61
CA ILE A 102 21.25 8.03 -28.69
C ILE A 102 22.67 7.60 -28.29
N LEU A 103 22.87 6.31 -27.98
CA LEU A 103 24.14 5.84 -27.39
C LEU A 103 25.21 5.46 -28.42
N LYS A 104 24.83 5.20 -29.67
CA LYS A 104 25.75 4.72 -30.72
C LYS A 104 25.64 5.56 -31.99
N THR A 105 24.46 5.63 -32.62
CA THR A 105 24.32 6.21 -33.96
C THR A 105 24.56 7.72 -33.99
N GLN A 106 24.04 8.47 -33.01
CA GLN A 106 24.22 9.92 -32.88
C GLN A 106 25.00 10.30 -31.62
N PHE A 107 26.00 9.51 -31.26
CA PHE A 107 26.76 9.68 -30.02
C PHE A 107 27.29 11.11 -29.79
N GLU A 108 27.87 11.74 -30.82
CA GLU A 108 28.42 13.10 -30.74
C GLU A 108 27.34 14.18 -30.54
N SER A 109 26.11 13.93 -30.98
CA SER A 109 24.98 14.84 -30.82
C SER A 109 24.34 14.75 -29.43
N PHE A 110 24.64 13.72 -28.63
CA PHE A 110 24.06 13.50 -27.30
C PHE A 110 25.13 13.44 -26.20
N VAL A 111 25.34 14.58 -25.55
CA VAL A 111 26.32 14.76 -24.46
C VAL A 111 25.65 14.67 -23.08
N LYS A 112 26.38 14.67 -21.95
CA LYS A 112 25.76 14.87 -20.62
C LYS A 112 25.16 16.27 -20.51
N GLY A 113 25.93 17.27 -20.94
CA GLY A 113 25.51 18.66 -21.07
C GLY A 113 25.55 19.44 -19.75
N ARG A 114 25.57 20.77 -19.88
CA ARG A 114 25.80 21.72 -18.77
C ARG A 114 24.88 21.51 -17.56
N TYR A 115 23.60 21.22 -17.79
CA TYR A 115 22.62 21.02 -16.72
C TYR A 115 23.01 19.86 -15.79
N THR A 116 23.34 18.69 -16.35
CA THR A 116 23.71 17.50 -15.57
C THR A 116 25.07 17.67 -14.91
N THR A 117 26.05 18.25 -15.62
CA THR A 117 27.38 18.50 -15.07
C THR A 117 27.34 19.47 -13.89
N GLU A 118 26.55 20.55 -13.97
CA GLU A 118 26.44 21.53 -12.86
C GLU A 118 25.81 20.91 -11.61
N LEU A 119 24.74 20.13 -11.77
CA LEU A 119 24.06 19.50 -10.63
C LEU A 119 24.95 18.51 -9.88
N ALA A 120 25.75 17.75 -10.63
CA ALA A 120 26.62 16.72 -10.10
C ALA A 120 27.99 17.27 -9.64
N PHE A 121 28.35 18.51 -9.98
CA PHE A 121 29.71 19.04 -9.78
C PHE A 121 30.19 18.98 -8.33
N ASP A 122 29.35 19.33 -7.36
CA ASP A 122 29.76 19.31 -5.95
C ASP A 122 30.05 17.89 -5.42
N ILE A 123 29.56 16.84 -6.09
CA ILE A 123 29.68 15.44 -5.68
C ILE A 123 30.69 14.68 -6.55
N LEU A 124 30.61 14.82 -7.87
CA LEU A 124 31.42 14.07 -8.82
C LEU A 124 32.56 14.89 -9.43
N GLY A 125 32.62 16.21 -9.16
CA GLY A 125 33.65 17.10 -9.69
C GLY A 125 33.76 17.02 -11.22
N ARG A 126 35.00 17.00 -11.71
CA ARG A 126 35.34 16.76 -13.13
C ARG A 126 35.67 15.30 -13.43
N GLY A 127 35.09 14.36 -12.69
CA GLY A 127 35.29 12.94 -12.91
C GLY A 127 34.56 12.36 -14.13
N ILE A 128 34.89 11.12 -14.49
CA ILE A 128 34.49 10.46 -15.75
C ILE A 128 32.97 10.35 -15.96
N PHE A 129 32.17 10.43 -14.89
CA PHE A 129 30.70 10.38 -14.98
C PHE A 129 30.03 11.74 -15.24
N ALA A 130 30.77 12.84 -15.02
CA ALA A 130 30.29 14.22 -15.12
C ALA A 130 30.90 15.01 -16.29
N THR A 131 31.81 14.42 -17.06
CA THR A 131 32.55 15.07 -18.17
C THR A 131 32.16 14.54 -19.55
N ASP A 132 32.42 15.36 -20.57
CA ASP A 132 32.18 15.10 -22.00
C ASP A 132 33.45 15.42 -22.83
N GLY A 133 33.43 15.07 -24.12
CA GLY A 133 34.45 15.46 -25.10
C GLY A 133 35.85 14.91 -24.82
N ALA A 134 36.87 15.71 -25.13
CA ALA A 134 38.29 15.31 -25.04
C ALA A 134 38.71 14.89 -23.63
N LEU A 135 38.22 15.58 -22.59
CA LEU A 135 38.54 15.23 -21.20
C LEU A 135 38.01 13.84 -20.83
N TRP A 136 36.75 13.54 -21.18
CA TRP A 136 36.19 12.20 -20.97
C TRP A 136 36.96 11.13 -21.75
N ALA A 137 37.28 11.41 -23.03
CA ALA A 137 38.04 10.48 -23.86
C ALA A 137 39.42 10.18 -23.28
N HIS A 138 40.12 11.20 -22.77
CA HIS A 138 41.41 11.06 -22.08
C HIS A 138 41.27 10.21 -20.80
N GLN A 139 40.34 10.57 -19.91
CA GLN A 139 40.10 9.84 -18.65
C GLN A 139 39.74 8.37 -18.92
N ARG A 140 38.86 8.11 -19.89
CA ARG A 140 38.45 6.77 -20.29
C ARG A 140 39.61 5.97 -20.86
N LYS A 141 40.40 6.55 -21.77
CA LYS A 141 41.57 5.89 -22.37
C LYS A 141 42.57 5.50 -21.29
N THR A 142 42.88 6.40 -20.36
CA THR A 142 43.82 6.11 -19.26
C THR A 142 43.29 5.05 -18.31
N ALA A 143 42.03 5.13 -17.89
CA ALA A 143 41.42 4.12 -17.02
C ALA A 143 41.26 2.74 -17.68
N SER A 144 41.11 2.69 -19.01
CA SER A 144 40.98 1.41 -19.73
C SER A 144 42.18 0.46 -19.54
N HIS A 145 43.37 1.00 -19.24
CA HIS A 145 44.56 0.19 -18.97
C HIS A 145 44.44 -0.62 -17.67
N LEU A 146 43.72 -0.10 -16.67
CA LEU A 146 43.43 -0.84 -15.42
C LEU A 146 42.56 -2.07 -15.71
N PHE A 147 41.57 -1.96 -16.60
CA PHE A 147 40.61 -3.03 -16.91
C PHE A 147 41.05 -3.97 -18.05
N SER A 148 42.37 -4.07 -18.30
CA SER A 148 42.91 -5.03 -19.26
C SER A 148 42.76 -6.48 -18.76
N LEU A 149 42.65 -7.44 -19.69
CA LEU A 149 42.55 -8.88 -19.33
C LEU A 149 43.71 -9.36 -18.46
N ARG A 150 44.90 -8.80 -18.68
CA ARG A 150 46.09 -9.09 -17.89
C ARG A 150 45.93 -8.64 -16.43
N MET A 151 45.53 -7.39 -16.19
CA MET A 151 45.28 -6.88 -14.83
C MET A 151 44.16 -7.64 -14.12
N MET A 152 43.12 -8.05 -14.85
CA MET A 152 42.03 -8.84 -14.29
C MET A 152 42.53 -10.19 -13.74
N ARG A 153 43.38 -10.91 -14.48
CA ARG A 153 43.93 -12.21 -14.07
C ARG A 153 45.06 -12.10 -13.04
N GLU A 154 46.01 -11.19 -13.25
CA GLU A 154 47.26 -11.11 -12.46
C GLU A 154 47.09 -10.36 -11.13
N THR A 155 45.98 -9.65 -10.90
CA THR A 155 45.84 -8.78 -9.70
C THR A 155 44.42 -8.73 -9.17
N MET A 156 43.42 -8.53 -10.03
CA MET A 156 42.03 -8.35 -9.56
C MET A 156 41.43 -9.63 -9.01
N GLU A 157 41.63 -10.78 -9.68
CA GLU A 157 41.16 -12.08 -9.19
C GLU A 157 41.74 -12.41 -7.81
N GLU A 158 43.08 -12.33 -7.66
CA GLU A 158 43.77 -12.60 -6.39
C GLU A 158 43.22 -11.71 -5.27
N THR A 159 42.98 -10.43 -5.55
CA THR A 159 42.44 -9.49 -4.57
C THR A 159 41.00 -9.80 -4.18
N VAL A 160 40.12 -10.14 -5.12
CA VAL A 160 38.74 -10.54 -4.81
C VAL A 160 38.75 -11.79 -3.94
N ARG A 161 39.55 -12.80 -4.33
CA ARG A 161 39.64 -14.07 -3.61
C ARG A 161 40.17 -13.90 -2.19
N SER A 162 41.19 -13.08 -1.97
CA SER A 162 41.71 -12.83 -0.62
C SER A 162 40.67 -12.17 0.29
N HIS A 163 39.90 -11.20 -0.22
CA HIS A 163 38.83 -10.57 0.56
C HIS A 163 37.61 -11.49 0.75
N CYS A 164 37.33 -12.39 -0.19
CA CYS A 164 36.28 -13.40 -0.02
C CYS A 164 36.59 -14.33 1.17
N LEU A 165 37.87 -14.67 1.41
CA LEU A 165 38.27 -15.45 2.58
C LEU A 165 38.04 -14.67 3.89
N VAL A 166 38.30 -13.36 3.90
CA VAL A 166 38.01 -12.49 5.05
C VAL A 166 36.50 -12.41 5.30
N LEU A 167 35.70 -12.22 4.25
CA LEU A 167 34.24 -12.20 4.32
C LEU A 167 33.69 -13.54 4.83
N ASP A 168 34.22 -14.65 4.34
CA ASP A 168 33.87 -15.99 4.80
C ASP A 168 34.17 -16.20 6.28
N ALA A 169 35.38 -15.83 6.73
CA ALA A 169 35.76 -15.94 8.13
C ALA A 169 34.82 -15.10 9.03
N LYS A 170 34.46 -13.89 8.58
CA LYS A 170 33.52 -13.02 9.28
C LYS A 170 32.12 -13.65 9.38
N LEU A 171 31.57 -14.13 8.27
CA LEU A 171 30.24 -14.76 8.25
C LEU A 171 30.22 -16.08 9.03
N THR A 172 31.31 -16.84 9.03
CA THR A 172 31.46 -18.03 9.86
C THR A 172 31.41 -17.68 11.34
N SER A 173 32.08 -16.59 11.76
CA SER A 173 32.03 -16.11 13.15
C SER A 173 30.63 -15.66 13.57
N ILE A 174 29.86 -15.04 12.67
CA ILE A 174 28.48 -14.61 12.91
C ILE A 174 27.53 -15.81 12.93
N ALA A 175 27.74 -16.80 12.06
CA ALA A 175 26.93 -18.02 12.07
C ALA A 175 27.09 -18.82 13.37
N ALA A 176 28.19 -18.63 14.09
CA ALA A 176 28.48 -19.26 15.38
C ALA A 176 28.03 -18.44 16.61
N SER A 177 27.55 -17.21 16.43
CA SER A 177 27.08 -16.38 17.56
C SER A 177 25.65 -16.73 18.00
N GLU A 178 25.29 -16.35 19.23
CA GLU A 178 23.94 -16.56 19.78
C GLU A 178 22.85 -15.87 18.93
N GLU A 179 23.18 -14.73 18.32
CA GLU A 179 22.34 -14.00 17.38
C GLU A 179 22.99 -13.98 15.98
N PRO A 180 22.68 -14.95 15.09
CA PRO A 180 23.36 -15.09 13.80
C PRO A 180 22.73 -14.20 12.72
N VAL A 181 22.58 -12.90 13.00
CA VAL A 181 21.96 -11.91 12.10
C VAL A 181 22.99 -10.84 11.73
N VAL A 182 23.01 -10.43 10.45
CA VAL A 182 23.89 -9.38 9.96
C VAL A 182 23.19 -8.46 8.97
N ASN A 183 23.54 -7.18 8.98
CA ASN A 183 23.19 -6.26 7.90
C ASN A 183 24.08 -6.55 6.68
N MET A 184 23.61 -7.44 5.81
CA MET A 184 24.35 -7.93 4.64
C MET A 184 24.66 -6.81 3.64
N LYS A 185 23.78 -5.81 3.50
CA LYS A 185 24.03 -4.63 2.66
C LYS A 185 25.31 -3.92 3.11
N ARG A 186 25.43 -3.60 4.40
CA ARG A 186 26.58 -2.88 4.95
C ARG A 186 27.86 -3.71 4.84
N LEU A 187 27.77 -5.01 5.06
CA LEU A 187 28.92 -5.91 4.96
C LEU A 187 29.47 -5.97 3.52
N LEU A 188 28.58 -6.09 2.52
CA LEU A 188 28.96 -6.08 1.10
C LEU A 188 29.48 -4.71 0.63
N ASP A 189 28.94 -3.63 1.19
CA ASP A 189 29.45 -2.27 0.99
C ASP A 189 30.92 -2.15 1.45
N LEU A 190 31.27 -2.68 2.64
CA LEU A 190 32.64 -2.69 3.15
C LEU A 190 33.55 -3.60 2.30
N PHE A 191 33.06 -4.79 1.93
CA PHE A 191 33.79 -5.75 1.11
C PHE A 191 34.21 -5.16 -0.25
N THR A 192 33.25 -4.62 -1.00
CA THR A 192 33.53 -4.05 -2.33
C THR A 192 34.42 -2.81 -2.25
N MET A 193 34.33 -2.05 -1.16
CA MET A 193 35.23 -0.92 -0.91
C MET A 193 36.67 -1.39 -0.74
N ASP A 194 36.92 -2.36 0.15
CA ASP A 194 38.27 -2.89 0.41
C ASP A 194 38.89 -3.50 -0.85
N VAL A 195 38.10 -4.30 -1.59
CA VAL A 195 38.52 -4.89 -2.88
C VAL A 195 38.92 -3.79 -3.86
N PHE A 196 38.06 -2.79 -4.05
CA PHE A 196 38.32 -1.75 -5.04
C PHE A 196 39.43 -0.79 -4.62
N THR A 197 39.59 -0.46 -3.33
CA THR A 197 40.69 0.40 -2.90
C THR A 197 42.05 -0.27 -3.06
N GLN A 198 42.13 -1.59 -2.81
CA GLN A 198 43.35 -2.35 -3.06
C GLN A 198 43.66 -2.44 -4.57
N ILE A 199 42.67 -2.73 -5.42
CA ILE A 199 42.88 -2.81 -6.87
C ILE A 199 43.19 -1.44 -7.48
N GLY A 200 42.41 -0.42 -7.11
CA GLY A 200 42.43 0.90 -7.73
C GLY A 200 43.54 1.80 -7.21
N PHE A 201 43.97 1.66 -5.96
CA PHE A 201 44.92 2.57 -5.32
C PHE A 201 46.08 1.85 -4.63
N GLY A 202 46.05 0.51 -4.61
CA GLY A 202 47.00 -0.30 -3.85
C GLY A 202 46.70 -0.34 -2.35
N ILE A 203 45.76 0.44 -1.83
CA ILE A 203 45.59 0.63 -0.39
C ILE A 203 44.64 -0.41 0.20
N GLN A 204 45.14 -1.15 1.20
CA GLN A 204 44.32 -1.98 2.09
C GLN A 204 43.77 -1.11 3.23
N LEU A 205 42.45 -1.02 3.30
CA LEU A 205 41.75 -0.29 4.37
C LEU A 205 41.34 -1.21 5.53
N ASN A 206 41.20 -2.52 5.28
CA ASN A 206 40.78 -3.53 6.26
C ASN A 206 39.43 -3.23 6.95
N ASN A 207 38.52 -2.50 6.29
CA ASN A 207 37.24 -2.10 6.89
C ASN A 207 36.32 -3.29 7.21
N LEU A 208 36.53 -4.46 6.57
CA LEU A 208 35.84 -5.71 6.89
C LEU A 208 36.20 -6.29 8.26
N GLN A 209 37.38 -5.96 8.80
CA GLN A 209 37.90 -6.52 10.05
C GLN A 209 37.41 -5.69 11.26
N ASP A 210 37.33 -4.37 11.10
CA ASP A 210 36.76 -3.45 12.09
C ASP A 210 35.23 -3.60 12.10
N GLY A 211 34.65 -3.93 13.25
CA GLY A 211 33.25 -4.38 13.40
C GLY A 211 32.21 -3.58 12.59
N GLY A 212 31.24 -4.28 11.97
CA GLY A 212 30.28 -3.79 10.97
C GLY A 212 29.23 -2.78 11.44
N GLY A 213 29.61 -1.83 12.31
CA GLY A 213 28.78 -0.74 12.80
C GLY A 213 28.74 0.50 11.89
N HIS A 214 28.31 1.62 12.48
CA HIS A 214 28.17 2.92 11.82
C HIS A 214 29.51 3.39 11.23
N HIS A 215 29.56 3.57 9.91
CA HIS A 215 30.75 4.05 9.21
C HIS A 215 30.48 5.45 8.60
N PRO A 216 30.97 6.54 9.22
CA PRO A 216 30.58 7.91 8.86
C PRO A 216 30.77 8.28 7.38
N PHE A 217 31.84 7.78 6.76
CA PHE A 217 32.11 7.97 5.34
C PHE A 217 31.03 7.33 4.45
N LEU A 218 30.53 6.14 4.80
CA LEU A 218 29.50 5.44 4.00
C LEU A 218 28.15 6.14 4.10
N ASP A 219 27.83 6.62 5.30
CA ASP A 219 26.57 7.35 5.52
C ASP A 219 26.59 8.73 4.84
N ALA A 220 27.76 9.37 4.78
CA ALA A 220 27.96 10.59 4.01
C ALA A 220 27.77 10.36 2.50
N PHE A 221 28.22 9.23 1.97
CA PHE A 221 27.98 8.83 0.58
C PHE A 221 26.51 8.60 0.27
N ASP A 222 25.82 7.80 1.09
CA ASP A 222 24.38 7.51 0.94
C ASP A 222 23.55 8.81 0.97
N ARG A 223 23.87 9.74 1.87
CA ARG A 223 23.23 11.07 1.93
C ARG A 223 23.56 11.93 0.72
N SER A 224 24.79 11.89 0.22
CA SER A 224 25.21 12.66 -0.97
C SER A 224 24.49 12.17 -2.23
N SER A 225 24.34 10.85 -2.39
CA SER A 225 23.56 10.24 -3.48
C SER A 225 22.09 10.67 -3.46
N LEU A 226 21.47 10.71 -2.27
CA LEU A 226 20.11 11.21 -2.09
C LEU A 226 19.99 12.71 -2.40
N ALA A 227 20.97 13.52 -1.97
CA ALA A 227 21.01 14.96 -2.25
C ALA A 227 21.09 15.24 -3.76
N LEU A 228 21.86 14.43 -4.51
CA LEU A 228 21.93 14.52 -5.97
C LEU A 228 20.57 14.28 -6.62
N LEU A 229 19.84 13.23 -6.21
CA LEU A 229 18.50 12.98 -6.71
C LEU A 229 17.55 14.16 -6.40
N HIS A 230 17.59 14.68 -5.18
CA HIS A 230 16.79 15.85 -4.78
C HIS A 230 17.04 17.07 -5.68
N ARG A 231 18.30 17.31 -6.07
CA ARG A 231 18.66 18.37 -7.04
C ARG A 231 18.06 18.10 -8.41
N PHE A 232 18.06 16.86 -8.89
CA PHE A 232 17.42 16.47 -10.15
C PHE A 232 15.90 16.60 -10.15
N GLN A 233 15.27 16.72 -8.99
CA GLN A 233 13.82 16.77 -8.87
C GLN A 233 13.26 18.17 -8.57
N GLN A 234 14.10 19.14 -8.18
CA GLN A 234 13.66 20.52 -7.90
C GLN A 234 14.09 21.53 -8.99
N PRO A 235 13.46 22.72 -9.05
CA PRO A 235 13.91 23.82 -9.91
C PRO A 235 15.36 24.23 -9.63
N MET A 236 16.09 24.67 -10.67
CA MET A 236 17.51 25.05 -10.53
C MET A 236 17.73 26.19 -9.52
N TRP A 237 16.85 27.18 -9.51
CA TRP A 237 16.95 28.30 -8.59
C TRP A 237 16.73 27.89 -7.13
N LEU A 238 15.92 26.86 -6.87
CA LEU A 238 15.55 26.46 -5.50
C LEU A 238 16.72 25.80 -4.78
N TRP A 239 17.42 24.86 -5.43
CA TRP A 239 18.59 24.24 -4.81
C TRP A 239 19.76 25.23 -4.72
N ARG A 240 19.95 26.11 -5.72
CA ARG A 240 20.96 27.18 -5.67
C ARG A 240 20.69 28.13 -4.50
N LEU A 241 19.43 28.49 -4.26
CA LEU A 241 19.04 29.30 -3.12
C LEU A 241 19.31 28.58 -1.79
N LYS A 242 18.94 27.30 -1.67
CA LYS A 242 19.24 26.49 -0.47
C LYS A 242 20.74 26.37 -0.21
N LYS A 243 21.54 26.23 -1.27
CA LYS A 243 23.00 26.21 -1.22
C LYS A 243 23.56 27.56 -0.78
N TRP A 244 23.06 28.66 -1.34
CA TRP A 244 23.47 30.02 -0.99
C TRP A 244 23.14 30.37 0.47
N LEU A 245 21.93 30.04 0.92
CA LEU A 245 21.50 30.19 2.32
C LEU A 245 22.17 29.18 3.26
N ASN A 246 22.82 28.14 2.73
CA ASN A 246 23.44 27.06 3.47
C ASN A 246 22.45 26.39 4.46
N VAL A 247 21.27 25.99 3.96
CA VAL A 247 20.18 25.37 4.75
C VAL A 247 19.80 23.98 4.25
N GLY A 248 19.25 23.15 5.16
CA GLY A 248 18.69 21.84 4.84
C GLY A 248 19.69 20.87 4.21
N VAL A 249 19.24 20.11 3.20
CA VAL A 249 20.02 19.09 2.48
C VAL A 249 21.35 19.64 1.94
N GLU A 250 21.38 20.90 1.49
CA GLU A 250 22.59 21.51 0.92
C GLU A 250 23.66 21.81 1.98
N LYS A 251 23.25 22.18 3.20
CA LYS A 251 24.17 22.32 4.34
C LYS A 251 24.80 20.98 4.70
N GLN A 252 23.97 19.94 4.77
CA GLN A 252 24.43 18.59 5.08
C GLN A 252 25.38 18.05 4.00
N LEU A 253 25.03 18.25 2.72
CA LEU A 253 25.89 17.87 1.59
C LEU A 253 27.27 18.53 1.65
N LYS A 254 27.34 19.81 2.05
CA LYS A 254 28.63 20.51 2.24
C LYS A 254 29.48 19.85 3.33
N THR A 255 28.87 19.39 4.42
CA THR A 255 29.56 18.66 5.50
C THR A 255 29.99 17.27 5.04
N ASP A 256 29.10 16.54 4.39
CA ASP A 256 29.36 15.19 3.87
C ASP A 256 30.49 15.21 2.84
N MET A 257 30.51 16.18 1.92
CA MET A 257 31.57 16.32 0.92
C MET A 257 32.93 16.70 1.52
N LYS A 258 32.98 17.40 2.66
CA LYS A 258 34.26 17.64 3.37
C LYS A 258 34.84 16.32 3.89
N LEU A 259 34.00 15.48 4.49
CA LEU A 259 34.42 14.17 4.97
C LEU A 259 34.88 13.27 3.82
N ILE A 260 34.06 13.19 2.75
CA ILE A 260 34.37 12.37 1.58
C ILE A 260 35.68 12.81 0.93
N ASN A 261 35.84 14.11 0.66
CA ASN A 261 37.07 14.62 0.06
C ASN A 261 38.29 14.37 0.94
N GLY A 262 38.18 14.55 2.26
CA GLY A 262 39.27 14.28 3.20
C GLY A 262 39.75 12.82 3.16
N VAL A 263 38.81 11.86 3.15
CA VAL A 263 39.15 10.43 3.06
C VAL A 263 39.77 10.09 1.70
N VAL A 264 39.21 10.59 0.60
CA VAL A 264 39.76 10.35 -0.75
C VAL A 264 41.15 10.96 -0.90
N GLU A 265 41.37 12.18 -0.40
CA GLU A 265 42.67 12.84 -0.40
C GLU A 265 43.71 12.03 0.39
N GLN A 266 43.34 11.46 1.54
CA GLN A 266 44.21 10.57 2.31
C GLN A 266 44.58 9.30 1.54
N ILE A 267 43.62 8.65 0.87
CA ILE A 267 43.89 7.45 0.06
C ILE A 267 44.86 7.78 -1.08
N VAL A 268 44.65 8.89 -1.78
CA VAL A 268 45.53 9.33 -2.88
C VAL A 268 46.93 9.65 -2.36
N LEU A 269 47.05 10.39 -1.24
CA LEU A 269 48.33 10.74 -0.65
C LEU A 269 49.12 9.50 -0.22
N ARG A 270 48.46 8.55 0.45
CA ARG A 270 49.08 7.29 0.88
C ARG A 270 49.56 6.46 -0.30
N SER A 271 48.76 6.39 -1.38
CA SER A 271 49.11 5.69 -2.61
C SER A 271 50.37 6.28 -3.27
N VAL A 272 50.49 7.61 -3.31
CA VAL A 272 51.68 8.30 -3.83
C VAL A 272 52.91 8.08 -2.93
N GLN A 273 52.74 8.13 -1.60
CA GLN A 273 53.83 7.89 -0.64
C GLN A 273 54.39 6.47 -0.75
N GLU A 274 53.52 5.44 -0.70
CA GLU A 274 53.94 4.04 -0.83
C GLU A 274 54.65 3.74 -2.16
N LYS A 275 54.35 4.50 -3.22
CA LYS A 275 55.07 4.43 -4.51
C LYS A 275 56.48 5.01 -4.41
N ASN A 276 56.62 6.20 -3.81
CA ASN A 276 57.90 6.91 -3.72
C ASN A 276 58.89 6.21 -2.80
N ASP A 277 58.40 5.53 -1.76
CA ASP A 277 59.25 4.84 -0.78
C ASP A 277 59.85 3.52 -1.30
N GLY A 278 59.56 3.11 -2.54
CA GLY A 278 60.22 1.97 -3.19
C GLY A 278 59.98 0.60 -2.53
N LEU A 279 59.00 0.50 -1.64
CA LEU A 279 58.71 -0.69 -0.82
C LEU A 279 58.12 -1.89 -1.60
N SER A 280 57.95 -1.80 -2.92
CA SER A 280 57.37 -2.87 -3.74
C SER A 280 58.39 -3.42 -4.76
N THR A 281 58.60 -4.74 -4.72
CA THR A 281 59.48 -5.50 -5.63
C THR A 281 58.88 -5.73 -7.03
N LYS A 282 57.64 -5.28 -7.29
CA LYS A 282 56.97 -5.33 -8.60
C LYS A 282 56.44 -3.94 -8.99
N PRO A 283 56.47 -3.55 -10.28
CA PRO A 283 55.91 -2.27 -10.72
C PRO A 283 54.39 -2.24 -10.49
N ARG A 284 53.94 -1.37 -9.56
CA ARG A 284 52.53 -1.23 -9.15
C ARG A 284 51.73 -0.51 -10.25
N ARG A 285 50.74 -1.20 -10.85
CA ARG A 285 49.85 -0.66 -11.88
C ARG A 285 48.46 -0.43 -11.29
N ASP A 286 48.32 0.64 -10.53
CA ASP A 286 47.05 1.11 -9.96
C ASP A 286 46.57 2.38 -10.69
N LEU A 287 45.35 2.86 -10.43
CA LEU A 287 44.81 4.03 -11.11
C LEU A 287 45.66 5.28 -10.86
N VAL A 288 46.13 5.48 -9.64
CA VAL A 288 46.93 6.66 -9.29
C VAL A 288 48.26 6.61 -10.04
N SER A 289 48.94 5.48 -10.10
CA SER A 289 50.17 5.34 -10.87
C SER A 289 49.93 5.52 -12.37
N LEU A 290 48.84 4.97 -12.93
CA LEU A 290 48.48 5.15 -14.34
C LEU A 290 48.15 6.61 -14.69
N PHE A 291 47.53 7.36 -13.77
CA PHE A 291 47.26 8.78 -13.97
C PHE A 291 48.52 9.63 -13.78
N VAL A 292 49.29 9.41 -12.72
CA VAL A 292 50.53 10.14 -12.43
C VAL A 292 51.62 9.88 -13.49
N ASP A 293 51.82 8.64 -13.94
CA ASP A 293 52.86 8.30 -14.92
C ASP A 293 52.58 8.90 -16.30
N LYS A 294 51.31 9.05 -16.67
CA LYS A 294 50.89 9.63 -17.93
C LYS A 294 50.83 11.17 -17.87
N MET A 295 50.65 11.73 -16.67
CA MET A 295 50.72 13.17 -16.39
C MET A 295 52.12 13.76 -16.56
N SER A 296 53.18 12.96 -16.39
CA SER A 296 54.58 13.36 -16.65
C SER A 296 54.87 13.77 -18.11
N SER A 297 53.89 13.69 -19.01
CA SER A 297 54.04 13.87 -20.45
C SER A 297 53.07 14.86 -21.13
N SER A 298 52.21 15.59 -20.40
CA SER A 298 51.22 16.52 -21.03
C SER A 298 50.66 17.67 -20.14
N ASP A 299 50.12 18.70 -20.83
CA ASP A 299 49.44 19.97 -20.46
C ASP A 299 48.97 20.20 -18.98
N PRO A 300 49.35 21.34 -18.33
CA PRO A 300 48.96 21.71 -16.96
C PRO A 300 47.46 21.68 -16.62
N GLU A 301 46.55 21.92 -17.58
CA GLU A 301 45.09 21.88 -17.31
C GLU A 301 44.57 20.45 -17.04
N THR A 302 45.33 19.41 -17.42
CA THR A 302 44.97 18.00 -17.23
C THR A 302 45.60 17.35 -15.99
N THR A 303 46.32 18.15 -15.17
CA THR A 303 47.27 17.65 -14.17
C THR A 303 47.03 18.26 -12.77
N SER A 304 45.86 18.84 -12.51
CA SER A 304 45.57 19.44 -11.20
C SER A 304 45.32 18.38 -10.11
N PRO A 305 45.81 18.57 -8.87
CA PRO A 305 45.53 17.67 -7.74
C PRO A 305 44.02 17.47 -7.48
N SER A 306 43.21 18.51 -7.76
CA SER A 306 41.75 18.43 -7.71
C SER A 306 41.17 17.43 -8.70
N LEU A 307 41.74 17.31 -9.90
CA LEU A 307 41.27 16.36 -10.91
C LEU A 307 41.57 14.92 -10.49
N ILE A 308 42.75 14.66 -9.91
CA ILE A 308 43.11 13.32 -9.38
C ILE A 308 42.13 12.90 -8.29
N ARG A 309 41.84 13.80 -7.34
CA ARG A 309 40.85 13.54 -6.28
C ARG A 309 39.47 13.28 -6.87
N ASP A 310 38.98 14.13 -7.77
CA ASP A 310 37.67 13.95 -8.40
C ASP A 310 37.58 12.61 -9.14
N MET A 311 38.66 12.22 -9.84
CA MET A 311 38.74 10.92 -10.51
C MET A 311 38.77 9.75 -9.52
N ALA A 312 39.60 9.83 -8.48
CA ALA A 312 39.67 8.82 -7.42
C ALA A 312 38.29 8.58 -6.78
N LEU A 313 37.60 9.68 -6.43
CA LEU A 313 36.25 9.66 -5.90
C LEU A 313 35.26 8.95 -6.85
N ASN A 314 35.30 9.27 -8.15
CA ASN A 314 34.41 8.64 -9.13
C ASN A 314 34.68 7.13 -9.26
N PHE A 315 35.94 6.69 -9.23
CA PHE A 315 36.27 5.27 -9.32
C PHE A 315 35.88 4.51 -8.05
N ILE A 316 36.12 5.06 -6.86
CA ILE A 316 35.69 4.47 -5.58
C ILE A 316 34.16 4.31 -5.57
N ALA A 317 33.42 5.36 -5.94
CA ALA A 317 31.97 5.31 -6.03
C ALA A 317 31.48 4.26 -7.04
N ALA A 318 32.16 4.13 -8.19
CA ALA A 318 31.81 3.17 -9.23
C ALA A 318 31.99 1.72 -8.79
N GLY A 319 33.14 1.38 -8.22
CA GLY A 319 33.51 -0.01 -7.88
C GLY A 319 32.82 -0.54 -6.63
N ARG A 320 32.50 0.34 -5.69
CA ARG A 320 31.87 -0.01 -4.42
C ARG A 320 30.36 -0.17 -4.53
N ASP A 321 29.65 0.94 -4.65
CA ASP A 321 28.19 0.99 -4.45
C ASP A 321 27.44 0.19 -5.51
N THR A 322 28.00 0.05 -6.72
CA THR A 322 27.31 -0.68 -7.79
C THR A 322 27.38 -2.18 -7.62
N THR A 323 28.55 -2.73 -7.29
CA THR A 323 28.71 -4.17 -7.08
C THR A 323 28.01 -4.62 -5.79
N SER A 324 28.12 -3.85 -4.70
CA SER A 324 27.49 -4.20 -3.41
C SER A 324 25.97 -4.22 -3.49
N GLN A 325 25.36 -3.21 -4.12
CA GLN A 325 23.91 -3.13 -4.29
C GLN A 325 23.39 -4.24 -5.21
N SER A 326 24.15 -4.59 -6.26
CA SER A 326 23.80 -5.69 -7.15
C SER A 326 23.74 -7.04 -6.43
N MET A 327 24.76 -7.34 -5.60
CA MET A 327 24.78 -8.55 -4.77
C MET A 327 23.67 -8.54 -3.71
N SER A 328 23.42 -7.39 -3.09
CA SER A 328 22.35 -7.24 -2.09
C SER A 328 20.97 -7.54 -2.70
N TRP A 329 20.66 -6.97 -3.87
CA TRP A 329 19.43 -7.29 -4.59
C TRP A 329 19.37 -8.74 -5.03
N PHE A 330 20.47 -9.31 -5.51
CA PHE A 330 20.52 -10.72 -5.88
C PHE A 330 20.11 -11.62 -4.70
N LEU A 331 20.64 -11.38 -3.49
CA LEU A 331 20.28 -12.15 -2.30
C LEU A 331 18.79 -12.02 -1.94
N VAL A 332 18.20 -10.82 -2.08
CA VAL A 332 16.74 -10.62 -1.94
C VAL A 332 15.97 -11.43 -2.97
N MET A 333 16.38 -11.40 -4.25
CA MET A 333 15.71 -12.16 -5.31
C MET A 333 15.82 -13.67 -5.08
N MET A 334 16.94 -14.18 -4.57
CA MET A 334 17.07 -15.60 -4.22
C MET A 334 16.12 -16.02 -3.09
N ASN A 335 15.82 -15.11 -2.16
CA ASN A 335 14.83 -15.35 -1.10
C ASN A 335 13.38 -15.26 -1.61
N ARG A 336 13.10 -14.42 -2.61
CA ARG A 336 11.79 -14.35 -3.29
C ARG A 336 11.50 -15.54 -4.19
N TYR A 337 12.54 -16.12 -4.79
CA TYR A 337 12.44 -17.20 -5.78
C TYR A 337 13.27 -18.42 -5.36
N PRO A 338 12.85 -19.18 -4.33
CA PRO A 338 13.60 -20.34 -3.83
C PRO A 338 13.89 -21.41 -4.90
N ASN A 339 12.99 -21.59 -5.87
CA ASN A 339 13.20 -22.53 -6.99
C ASN A 339 14.42 -22.14 -7.84
N VAL A 340 14.66 -20.85 -8.05
CA VAL A 340 15.85 -20.36 -8.75
C VAL A 340 17.09 -20.59 -7.89
N LEU A 341 17.02 -20.26 -6.59
CA LEU A 341 18.12 -20.50 -5.66
C LEU A 341 18.53 -21.98 -5.64
N ASN A 342 17.57 -22.90 -5.64
CA ASN A 342 17.84 -24.34 -5.66
C ASN A 342 18.63 -24.73 -6.92
N ARG A 343 18.23 -24.27 -8.10
CA ARG A 343 18.95 -24.53 -9.36
C ARG A 343 20.36 -23.91 -9.37
N VAL A 344 20.54 -22.72 -8.79
CA VAL A 344 21.88 -22.13 -8.60
C VAL A 344 22.73 -23.01 -7.68
N CYS A 345 22.17 -23.49 -6.57
CA CYS A 345 22.88 -24.39 -5.64
C CYS A 345 23.22 -25.75 -6.28
N GLU A 346 22.33 -26.32 -7.10
CA GLU A 346 22.58 -27.54 -7.88
C GLU A 346 23.73 -27.36 -8.87
N GLU A 347 23.77 -26.21 -9.59
CA GLU A 347 24.88 -25.87 -10.49
C GLU A 347 26.21 -25.77 -9.72
N LEU A 348 26.20 -25.09 -8.58
CA LEU A 348 27.38 -24.96 -7.72
C LEU A 348 27.88 -26.32 -7.20
N GLN A 349 26.98 -27.20 -6.76
CA GLN A 349 27.37 -28.54 -6.31
C GLN A 349 27.95 -29.38 -7.45
N THR A 350 27.37 -29.27 -8.65
CA THR A 350 27.79 -30.05 -9.81
C THR A 350 29.18 -29.66 -10.29
N HIS A 351 29.45 -28.35 -10.38
CA HIS A 351 30.71 -27.86 -10.96
C HIS A 351 31.79 -27.58 -9.93
N LEU A 352 31.43 -27.22 -8.69
CA LEU A 352 32.35 -26.73 -7.66
C LEU A 352 32.06 -27.34 -6.27
N PRO A 353 32.01 -28.68 -6.12
CA PRO A 353 31.65 -29.33 -4.86
C PRO A 353 32.62 -28.99 -3.71
N HIS A 354 33.89 -28.73 -4.02
CA HIS A 354 34.95 -28.42 -3.06
C HIS A 354 34.69 -27.13 -2.26
N LEU A 355 33.92 -26.17 -2.80
CA LEU A 355 33.61 -24.91 -2.12
C LEU A 355 32.79 -25.08 -0.85
N LYS A 356 32.07 -26.21 -0.71
CA LYS A 356 31.28 -26.53 0.47
C LYS A 356 32.14 -26.98 1.65
N GLU A 357 33.27 -27.62 1.37
CA GLU A 357 34.07 -28.35 2.36
C GLU A 357 35.26 -27.53 2.86
N ASP A 358 35.94 -26.85 1.93
CA ASP A 358 37.15 -26.10 2.25
C ASP A 358 36.87 -24.61 2.34
N GLN A 359 37.60 -23.90 3.21
CA GLN A 359 37.65 -22.43 3.21
C GLN A 359 38.40 -21.94 1.96
N THR A 360 37.77 -22.10 0.81
CA THR A 360 38.31 -21.83 -0.51
C THR A 360 37.40 -20.89 -1.28
N THR A 361 37.97 -20.30 -2.33
CA THR A 361 37.28 -19.35 -3.20
C THR A 361 37.42 -19.83 -4.65
N PRO A 362 36.37 -19.68 -5.48
CA PRO A 362 36.44 -20.11 -6.88
C PRO A 362 37.40 -19.22 -7.68
N SER A 363 38.07 -19.82 -8.65
CA SER A 363 38.89 -19.09 -9.63
C SER A 363 38.04 -18.43 -10.73
N MET A 364 38.68 -17.57 -11.54
CA MET A 364 38.04 -17.03 -12.75
C MET A 364 37.65 -18.14 -13.75
N GLU A 365 38.39 -19.24 -13.80
CA GLU A 365 38.09 -20.40 -14.66
C GLU A 365 36.91 -21.22 -14.12
N ASP A 366 36.79 -21.32 -12.81
CA ASP A 366 35.68 -22.01 -12.15
C ASP A 366 34.35 -21.31 -12.39
N VAL A 367 34.31 -19.99 -12.21
CA VAL A 367 33.07 -19.25 -12.40
C VAL A 367 32.62 -19.19 -13.86
N GLN A 368 33.48 -19.47 -14.84
CA GLN A 368 33.07 -19.60 -16.26
C GLN A 368 32.13 -20.78 -16.49
N LYS A 369 32.17 -21.81 -15.63
CA LYS A 369 31.29 -22.99 -15.70
C LYS A 369 29.87 -22.69 -15.17
N LEU A 370 29.69 -21.61 -14.41
CA LEU A 370 28.44 -21.26 -13.73
C LEU A 370 27.56 -20.36 -14.62
N ALA A 371 26.95 -20.96 -15.64
CA ALA A 371 26.11 -20.26 -16.61
C ALA A 371 24.77 -19.81 -16.00
N TYR A 372 24.15 -20.65 -15.17
CA TYR A 372 22.87 -20.38 -14.54
C TYR A 372 22.99 -19.31 -13.43
N LEU A 373 24.07 -19.33 -12.63
CA LEU A 373 24.36 -18.24 -11.70
C LEU A 373 24.51 -16.90 -12.43
N GLU A 374 25.23 -16.87 -13.55
CA GLU A 374 25.36 -15.64 -14.35
C GLU A 374 24.02 -15.19 -14.94
N ALA A 375 23.19 -16.13 -15.40
CA ALA A 375 21.83 -15.85 -15.86
C ALA A 375 20.97 -15.21 -14.74
N ALA A 376 21.03 -15.75 -13.53
CA ALA A 376 20.31 -15.21 -12.38
C ALA A 376 20.84 -13.83 -11.95
N ILE A 377 22.15 -13.58 -12.04
CA ILE A 377 22.75 -12.26 -11.80
C ILE A 377 22.26 -11.26 -12.85
N LYS A 378 22.28 -11.62 -14.14
CA LYS A 378 21.79 -10.75 -15.22
C LYS A 378 20.30 -10.44 -15.06
N GLU A 379 19.51 -11.42 -14.67
CA GLU A 379 18.08 -11.21 -14.40
C GLU A 379 17.83 -10.30 -13.20
N SER A 380 18.65 -10.44 -12.14
CA SER A 380 18.59 -9.54 -10.98
C SER A 380 18.95 -8.10 -11.38
N LEU A 381 20.02 -7.92 -12.15
CA LEU A 381 20.42 -6.61 -12.67
C LEU A 381 19.38 -6.00 -13.62
N ARG A 382 18.67 -6.83 -14.39
CA ARG A 382 17.60 -6.38 -15.30
C ARG A 382 16.48 -5.75 -14.49
N LEU A 383 15.94 -6.46 -13.52
CA LEU A 383 14.83 -5.94 -12.70
C LEU A 383 15.30 -4.92 -11.67
N ASN A 384 16.50 -5.02 -11.12
CA ASN A 384 17.03 -4.12 -10.09
C ASN A 384 18.29 -3.39 -10.60
N PRO A 385 18.18 -2.55 -11.64
CA PRO A 385 19.34 -1.85 -12.18
C PRO A 385 19.82 -0.78 -11.21
N VAL A 386 21.07 -0.92 -10.76
CA VAL A 386 21.69 0.03 -9.80
C VAL A 386 21.59 1.47 -10.28
N VAL A 387 21.79 1.73 -11.58
CA VAL A 387 21.56 3.04 -12.18
C VAL A 387 20.25 2.97 -12.96
N PRO A 388 19.12 3.36 -12.35
CA PRO A 388 17.80 3.19 -12.95
C PRO A 388 17.52 4.19 -14.06
N VAL A 389 18.12 5.38 -14.03
CA VAL A 389 17.85 6.47 -14.99
C VAL A 389 19.14 7.06 -15.55
N THR A 390 19.21 7.22 -16.87
CA THR A 390 20.31 7.87 -17.57
C THR A 390 19.83 9.12 -18.30
N THR A 391 20.63 10.19 -18.24
CA THR A 391 20.34 11.47 -18.90
C THR A 391 21.38 11.79 -19.99
N ARG A 392 20.90 12.37 -21.11
CA ARG A 392 21.66 13.05 -22.15
C ARG A 392 21.05 14.42 -22.47
N THR A 393 21.78 15.24 -23.22
CA THR A 393 21.38 16.55 -23.73
C THR A 393 21.76 16.63 -25.20
N ALA A 394 20.84 17.09 -26.05
CA ALA A 394 21.11 17.35 -27.45
C ALA A 394 22.12 18.52 -27.57
N ALA A 395 23.34 18.22 -28.03
CA ALA A 395 24.43 19.18 -28.20
C ALA A 395 24.25 20.08 -29.41
N THR A 396 23.51 19.60 -30.41
CA THR A 396 23.11 20.30 -31.64
C THR A 396 21.62 20.08 -31.87
N ASP A 397 21.02 20.82 -32.79
CA ASP A 397 19.69 20.46 -33.30
C ASP A 397 19.76 19.09 -33.97
N THR A 398 18.83 18.19 -33.64
CA THR A 398 18.80 16.82 -34.17
C THR A 398 17.39 16.23 -34.12
N ALA A 399 17.22 14.98 -34.55
CA ALA A 399 15.99 14.21 -34.40
C ALA A 399 16.25 12.82 -33.80
N LEU A 400 15.24 12.25 -33.14
CA LEU A 400 15.23 10.84 -32.73
C LEU A 400 14.97 9.92 -33.96
N ASP A 401 15.05 8.61 -33.75
CA ASP A 401 14.86 7.59 -34.79
C ASP A 401 13.43 7.58 -35.36
N ASP A 402 12.44 8.03 -34.58
CA ASP A 402 11.05 8.18 -35.01
C ASP A 402 10.75 9.53 -35.70
N GLY A 403 11.78 10.36 -35.92
CA GLY A 403 11.66 11.68 -36.53
C GLY A 403 11.33 12.81 -35.55
N THR A 404 11.21 12.55 -34.24
CA THR A 404 10.97 13.59 -33.23
C THR A 404 12.12 14.60 -33.20
N PHE A 405 11.84 15.86 -33.60
CA PHE A 405 12.83 16.93 -33.61
C PHE A 405 13.17 17.44 -32.20
N LEU A 406 14.47 17.56 -31.91
CA LEU A 406 15.03 18.05 -30.66
C LEU A 406 15.91 19.28 -30.93
N LYS A 407 15.52 20.43 -30.34
CA LYS A 407 16.34 21.64 -30.36
C LYS A 407 17.56 21.47 -29.44
N GLN A 408 18.69 22.05 -29.80
CA GLN A 408 19.89 22.13 -28.96
C GLN A 408 19.55 22.53 -27.51
N GLY A 409 20.11 21.80 -26.55
CA GLY A 409 19.87 21.94 -25.12
C GLY A 409 18.67 21.16 -24.59
N THR A 410 17.90 20.48 -25.44
CA THR A 410 16.83 19.57 -25.02
C THR A 410 17.41 18.37 -24.28
N ARG A 411 16.84 18.05 -23.12
CA ARG A 411 17.29 16.94 -22.28
C ARG A 411 16.55 15.67 -22.68
N VAL A 412 17.26 14.57 -22.84
CA VAL A 412 16.70 13.25 -23.19
C VAL A 412 17.04 12.25 -22.10
N VAL A 413 16.05 11.51 -21.63
CA VAL A 413 16.17 10.58 -20.51
C VAL A 413 15.64 9.21 -20.93
N PHE A 414 16.40 8.16 -20.65
CA PHE A 414 15.92 6.79 -20.71
C PHE A 414 16.11 6.11 -19.35
N SER A 415 15.21 5.19 -19.02
CA SER A 415 15.21 4.49 -17.75
C SER A 415 15.47 3.00 -17.96
N ASN A 416 16.58 2.51 -17.40
CA ASN A 416 16.93 1.09 -17.38
C ASN A 416 15.85 0.31 -16.59
N TYR A 417 15.31 0.90 -15.53
CA TYR A 417 14.23 0.30 -14.73
C TYR A 417 12.95 0.12 -15.55
N VAL A 418 12.64 1.08 -16.43
CA VAL A 418 11.48 1.03 -17.33
C VAL A 418 11.73 0.00 -18.43
N LEU A 419 12.86 0.09 -19.14
CA LEU A 419 13.19 -0.82 -20.24
C LEU A 419 13.15 -2.29 -19.81
N ALA A 420 13.54 -2.57 -18.57
CA ALA A 420 13.42 -3.90 -17.99
C ALA A 420 11.97 -4.41 -17.91
N ARG A 421 10.99 -3.55 -17.65
CA ARG A 421 9.60 -3.94 -17.34
C ARG A 421 8.61 -3.64 -18.46
N MET A 422 9.09 -3.23 -19.63
CA MET A 422 8.26 -2.99 -20.80
C MET A 422 8.04 -4.29 -21.57
N SER A 423 6.77 -4.66 -21.79
CA SER A 423 6.42 -5.84 -22.58
C SER A 423 6.88 -5.74 -24.04
N SER A 424 6.93 -4.52 -24.59
CA SER A 424 7.51 -4.24 -25.91
C SER A 424 9.02 -4.53 -26.01
N VAL A 425 9.70 -4.77 -24.89
CA VAL A 425 11.15 -5.04 -24.82
C VAL A 425 11.43 -6.49 -24.42
N TRP A 426 10.68 -7.04 -23.46
CA TRP A 426 10.95 -8.37 -22.89
C TRP A 426 9.81 -9.39 -23.03
N GLY A 427 8.67 -9.02 -23.64
CA GLY A 427 7.49 -9.88 -23.75
C GLY A 427 6.52 -9.74 -22.57
N ASP A 428 5.44 -10.50 -22.57
CA ASP A 428 4.38 -10.40 -21.55
C ASP A 428 4.87 -10.76 -20.14
N ASP A 429 5.94 -11.55 -20.03
CA ASP A 429 6.57 -11.95 -18.77
C ASP A 429 7.66 -10.97 -18.28
N ALA A 430 7.70 -9.73 -18.82
CA ALA A 430 8.75 -8.75 -18.54
C ALA A 430 8.99 -8.48 -17.04
N GLU A 431 7.95 -8.54 -16.21
CA GLU A 431 8.06 -8.32 -14.76
C GLU A 431 8.45 -9.58 -13.97
N THR A 432 8.36 -10.75 -14.59
CA THR A 432 8.69 -12.03 -13.95
C THR A 432 10.20 -12.22 -13.88
N PHE A 433 10.70 -12.61 -12.71
CA PHE A 433 12.09 -13.00 -12.53
C PHE A 433 12.34 -14.39 -13.11
N ASN A 434 12.91 -14.44 -14.31
CA ASN A 434 13.11 -15.67 -15.05
C ASN A 434 14.55 -15.75 -15.61
N PRO A 435 15.49 -16.41 -14.92
CA PRO A 435 16.85 -16.60 -15.41
C PRO A 435 16.95 -17.39 -16.71
N ASP A 436 16.01 -18.29 -17.01
CA ASP A 436 16.04 -19.08 -18.24
C ASP A 436 15.96 -18.20 -19.49
N ARG A 437 15.48 -16.95 -19.36
CA ARG A 437 15.52 -15.98 -20.47
C ARG A 437 16.92 -15.67 -20.94
N TRP A 438 17.96 -15.96 -20.17
CA TRP A 438 19.36 -15.71 -20.55
C TRP A 438 20.05 -16.95 -21.10
N ILE A 439 19.35 -18.08 -21.16
CA ILE A 439 19.91 -19.37 -21.54
C ILE A 439 19.31 -19.80 -22.86
N ASP A 440 20.16 -20.29 -23.76
CA ASP A 440 19.73 -20.94 -24.98
C ASP A 440 19.27 -22.37 -24.64
N SER A 441 18.00 -22.67 -24.90
CA SER A 441 17.38 -23.94 -24.54
C SER A 441 17.97 -25.16 -25.27
N SER A 442 18.66 -24.95 -26.39
CA SER A 442 19.29 -26.01 -27.18
C SER A 442 20.72 -26.33 -26.72
N THR A 443 21.47 -25.31 -26.26
CA THR A 443 22.89 -25.47 -25.90
C THR A 443 23.15 -25.42 -24.39
N GLY A 444 22.20 -24.94 -23.59
CA GLY A 444 22.38 -24.68 -22.15
C GLY A 444 23.36 -23.53 -21.85
N LYS A 445 23.86 -22.83 -22.87
CA LYS A 445 24.81 -21.72 -22.73
C LYS A 445 24.08 -20.38 -22.64
N LEU A 446 24.77 -19.38 -22.13
CA LEU A 446 24.25 -18.01 -22.11
C LEU A 446 24.03 -17.49 -23.53
N LYS A 447 22.82 -16.98 -23.78
CA LYS A 447 22.46 -16.34 -25.04
C LYS A 447 22.98 -14.90 -25.08
N GLU A 448 23.29 -14.42 -26.28
CA GLU A 448 23.65 -13.03 -26.49
C GLU A 448 22.39 -12.15 -26.52
N VAL A 449 22.36 -11.14 -25.66
CA VAL A 449 21.27 -10.14 -25.61
C VAL A 449 21.87 -8.79 -25.95
N SER A 450 21.18 -8.03 -26.80
CA SER A 450 21.64 -6.70 -27.21
C SER A 450 21.90 -5.80 -26.00
N ALA A 451 23.06 -5.13 -25.99
CA ALA A 451 23.41 -4.16 -24.94
C ALA A 451 22.46 -2.95 -24.90
N PHE A 452 21.70 -2.70 -25.97
CA PHE A 452 20.68 -1.64 -26.01
C PHE A 452 19.32 -2.11 -25.44
N GLN A 453 19.06 -3.42 -25.45
CA GLN A 453 17.93 -4.05 -24.77
C GLN A 453 18.20 -4.21 -23.26
N PHE A 454 19.46 -4.47 -22.89
CA PHE A 454 19.95 -4.58 -21.52
C PHE A 454 21.03 -3.53 -21.18
N PRO A 455 20.71 -2.22 -21.17
CA PRO A 455 21.69 -1.14 -21.00
C PRO A 455 22.09 -0.86 -19.53
N VAL A 456 22.08 -1.88 -18.67
CA VAL A 456 22.41 -1.72 -17.23
C VAL A 456 23.88 -1.32 -17.01
N PHE A 457 24.77 -1.71 -17.92
CA PHE A 457 26.16 -1.28 -17.98
C PHE A 457 26.40 -0.15 -19.00
N LEU A 458 25.32 0.51 -19.45
CA LEU A 458 25.27 1.34 -20.67
C LEU A 458 25.70 0.56 -21.93
N ALA A 459 25.69 1.24 -23.07
CA ALA A 459 26.09 0.70 -24.36
C ALA A 459 26.90 1.72 -25.16
N GLY A 460 27.49 1.29 -26.28
CA GLY A 460 28.26 2.13 -27.20
C GLY A 460 29.57 2.66 -26.59
N PRO A 461 30.06 3.84 -27.01
CA PRO A 461 31.33 4.39 -26.52
C PRO A 461 31.37 4.64 -25.01
N ARG A 462 30.21 4.71 -24.33
CA ARG A 462 30.07 4.93 -22.88
C ARG A 462 29.83 3.64 -22.07
N THR A 463 29.93 2.44 -22.66
CA THR A 463 29.84 1.17 -21.92
C THR A 463 30.78 1.16 -20.71
N CYS A 464 30.32 0.62 -19.59
CA CYS A 464 31.07 0.53 -18.34
C CYS A 464 32.42 -0.17 -18.53
N LEU A 465 33.52 0.49 -18.14
CA LEU A 465 34.86 -0.11 -18.19
C LEU A 465 35.01 -1.29 -17.24
N GLY A 466 34.33 -1.24 -16.09
CA GLY A 466 34.39 -2.25 -15.05
C GLY A 466 33.41 -3.42 -15.23
N MET A 467 32.64 -3.50 -16.33
CA MET A 467 31.58 -4.51 -16.51
C MET A 467 32.08 -5.95 -16.28
N LYS A 468 33.20 -6.30 -16.92
CA LYS A 468 33.77 -7.66 -16.80
C LYS A 468 34.26 -7.95 -15.38
N PHE A 469 34.89 -6.96 -14.75
CA PHE A 469 35.37 -7.06 -13.38
C PHE A 469 34.20 -7.22 -12.40
N ALA A 470 33.16 -6.38 -12.49
CA ALA A 470 32.00 -6.45 -11.61
C ALA A 470 31.26 -7.79 -11.72
N LEU A 471 31.06 -8.32 -12.94
CA LEU A 471 30.47 -9.65 -13.14
C LEU A 471 31.35 -10.76 -12.54
N MET A 472 32.68 -10.68 -12.70
CA MET A 472 33.62 -11.62 -12.11
C MET A 472 33.58 -11.56 -10.57
N GLU A 473 33.64 -10.36 -9.98
CA GLU A 473 33.58 -10.14 -8.54
C GLU A 473 32.28 -10.68 -7.95
N MET A 474 31.13 -10.38 -8.56
CA MET A 474 29.83 -10.92 -8.14
C MET A 474 29.77 -12.44 -8.22
N LYS A 475 30.24 -13.04 -9.33
CA LYS A 475 30.20 -14.50 -9.49
C LYS A 475 31.09 -15.21 -8.47
N ILE A 476 32.32 -14.74 -8.26
CA ILE A 476 33.25 -15.34 -7.28
C ILE A 476 32.65 -15.25 -5.87
N THR A 477 32.17 -14.06 -5.50
CA THR A 477 31.64 -13.80 -4.16
C THR A 477 30.35 -14.57 -3.92
N LEU A 478 29.38 -14.52 -4.83
CA LEU A 478 28.09 -15.21 -4.67
C LEU A 478 28.24 -16.73 -4.74
N ALA A 479 29.12 -17.27 -5.60
CA ALA A 479 29.38 -18.71 -5.63
C ALA A 479 29.94 -19.21 -4.30
N MET A 480 30.88 -18.47 -3.68
CA MET A 480 31.38 -18.78 -2.34
C MET A 480 30.25 -18.68 -1.29
N LEU A 481 29.52 -17.56 -1.25
CA LEU A 481 28.48 -17.32 -0.25
C LEU A 481 27.37 -18.38 -0.29
N LEU A 482 26.85 -18.70 -1.47
CA LEU A 482 25.74 -19.63 -1.64
C LEU A 482 26.15 -21.10 -1.45
N SER A 483 27.43 -21.42 -1.64
CA SER A 483 27.96 -22.77 -1.39
C SER A 483 28.16 -23.04 0.10
N ARG A 484 28.60 -22.03 0.86
CA ARG A 484 28.97 -22.17 2.28
C ARG A 484 27.84 -21.82 3.25
N PHE A 485 27.01 -20.84 2.91
CA PHE A 485 26.00 -20.29 3.80
C PHE A 485 24.58 -20.48 3.24
N GLU A 486 23.65 -20.68 4.16
CA GLU A 486 22.23 -20.47 3.96
C GLU A 486 21.91 -19.06 4.49
N LEU A 487 21.46 -18.20 3.58
CA LEU A 487 21.22 -16.78 3.82
C LEU A 487 19.73 -16.48 3.67
N ARG A 488 19.07 -16.21 4.79
CA ARG A 488 17.62 -15.92 4.83
C ARG A 488 17.36 -14.49 5.25
N THR A 489 16.47 -13.78 4.54
CA THR A 489 16.02 -12.46 5.02
C THR A 489 15.25 -12.62 6.33
N VAL A 490 15.46 -11.70 7.28
CA VAL A 490 14.70 -11.69 8.55
C VAL A 490 13.25 -11.27 8.29
N ARG A 491 13.06 -10.25 7.47
CA ARG A 491 11.75 -9.76 7.02
C ARG A 491 11.29 -10.50 5.76
N ASP A 492 9.99 -10.42 5.47
CA ASP A 492 9.44 -10.94 4.22
C ASP A 492 10.22 -10.35 3.01
N PRO A 493 10.85 -11.20 2.17
CA PRO A 493 11.61 -10.72 1.04
C PRO A 493 10.75 -9.93 0.04
N PHE A 494 9.43 -10.12 -0.05
CA PHE A 494 8.55 -9.33 -0.92
C PHE A 494 8.25 -7.92 -0.39
N ALA A 495 8.35 -7.69 0.92
CA ALA A 495 8.21 -6.37 1.53
C ALA A 495 9.44 -5.45 1.29
N ILE A 496 10.60 -6.03 0.94
CA ILE A 496 11.85 -5.28 0.73
C ILE A 496 11.77 -4.43 -0.57
N THR A 497 11.72 -3.11 -0.44
CA THR A 497 11.65 -2.20 -1.61
C THR A 497 12.92 -1.34 -1.77
N TYR A 498 12.98 -0.52 -2.81
CA TYR A 498 14.10 0.40 -3.06
C TYR A 498 13.94 1.74 -2.33
N LYS A 499 15.07 2.37 -2.01
CA LYS A 499 15.15 3.77 -1.58
C LYS A 499 15.36 4.64 -2.81
N ALA A 500 14.54 5.68 -3.01
CA ALA A 500 14.81 6.60 -4.11
C ALA A 500 16.10 7.39 -3.83
N SER A 501 17.16 7.07 -4.56
CA SER A 501 18.43 7.79 -4.56
C SER A 501 18.99 7.83 -5.98
N ALA A 502 20.17 8.42 -6.21
CA ALA A 502 20.79 8.37 -7.54
C ALA A 502 21.08 6.93 -8.00
N THR A 503 21.13 5.98 -7.06
CA THR A 503 21.13 4.53 -7.33
C THR A 503 19.86 3.85 -6.80
N LEU A 504 19.61 2.61 -7.22
CA LEU A 504 18.50 1.78 -6.77
C LEU A 504 18.93 0.95 -5.54
N SER A 505 19.22 1.60 -4.41
CA SER A 505 19.62 0.90 -3.17
C SER A 505 18.39 0.29 -2.46
N ILE A 506 18.61 -0.78 -1.68
CA ILE A 506 17.58 -1.34 -0.79
C ILE A 506 17.18 -0.29 0.25
N ASN A 507 15.89 -0.19 0.55
CA ASN A 507 15.37 0.67 1.60
C ASN A 507 15.61 0.05 2.97
N GLY A 508 16.38 0.76 3.83
CA GLY A 508 16.72 0.28 5.17
C GLY A 508 17.88 -0.73 5.20
N PRO A 509 18.12 -1.36 6.36
CA PRO A 509 19.11 -2.43 6.50
C PRO A 509 18.63 -3.71 5.80
N LEU A 510 19.56 -4.50 5.26
CA LEU A 510 19.27 -5.85 4.76
C LEU A 510 19.67 -6.87 5.83
N GLU A 511 18.79 -7.09 6.80
CA GLU A 511 19.01 -8.04 7.88
C GLU A 511 18.83 -9.46 7.36
N MET A 512 19.90 -10.25 7.43
CA MET A 512 19.90 -11.65 7.01
C MET A 512 20.39 -12.54 8.14
N LYS A 513 19.63 -13.61 8.38
CA LYS A 513 20.06 -14.74 9.20
C LYS A 513 21.06 -15.57 8.41
N VAL A 514 22.21 -15.86 9.03
CA VAL A 514 23.33 -16.57 8.42
C VAL A 514 23.53 -17.90 9.12
N THR A 515 23.44 -19.00 8.38
CA THR A 515 23.73 -20.34 8.93
C THR A 515 24.68 -21.11 8.01
N LEU A 516 25.58 -21.90 8.58
CA LEU A 516 26.44 -22.79 7.80
C LEU A 516 25.60 -23.91 7.17
N ARG A 517 25.83 -24.22 5.88
CA ARG A 517 25.11 -25.33 5.21
C ARG A 517 25.62 -26.69 5.69
N ASN A 518 24.69 -27.52 6.21
CA ASN A 518 25.00 -28.87 6.71
C ASN A 518 25.45 -29.85 5.61
N LYS A 519 26.31 -30.81 5.98
CA LYS A 519 26.93 -31.80 5.07
C LYS A 519 25.94 -32.77 4.39
N HIS A 520 24.75 -33.04 4.97
CA HIS A 520 23.88 -34.17 4.55
C HIS A 520 22.40 -33.87 4.22
N ARG A 521 21.93 -32.62 4.11
CA ARG A 521 20.52 -32.33 3.72
C ARG A 521 20.44 -31.48 2.45
N MET A 522 20.19 -32.12 1.30
CA MET A 522 19.62 -31.48 0.11
C MET A 522 18.52 -32.33 -0.53
N GLY A 523 17.68 -32.95 0.29
CA GLY A 523 16.35 -33.38 -0.13
C GLY A 523 15.37 -32.71 0.83
N ASN A 524 14.49 -31.86 0.31
CA ASN A 524 13.49 -31.07 1.05
C ASN A 524 14.04 -29.86 1.81
N ILE A 525 14.19 -28.74 1.09
CA ILE A 525 14.25 -27.41 1.70
C ILE A 525 12.79 -26.94 1.81
N PHE A 526 12.34 -26.69 3.04
CA PHE A 526 10.96 -26.42 3.53
C PHE A 526 10.12 -27.62 3.97
N SER A 527 10.55 -28.29 5.06
CA SER A 527 9.63 -29.01 5.95
C SER A 527 9.71 -28.54 7.42
N GLY A 528 10.33 -27.38 7.68
CA GLY A 528 10.73 -26.94 9.02
C GLY A 528 9.94 -25.77 9.61
N CYS A 529 8.68 -25.56 9.19
CA CYS A 529 7.78 -24.60 9.87
C CYS A 529 6.32 -25.06 9.92
N ALA A 530 6.08 -26.37 9.79
CA ALA A 530 4.80 -26.97 10.12
C ALA A 530 5.08 -28.30 10.84
N THR A 531 4.38 -28.54 11.94
CA THR A 531 4.27 -29.79 12.72
C THR A 531 5.43 -30.20 13.65
N SER A 532 5.30 -29.81 14.92
CA SER A 532 5.34 -30.71 16.09
C SER A 532 4.71 -29.93 17.27
N ALA A 533 3.54 -30.29 17.77
CA ALA A 533 3.35 -31.48 18.58
C ALA A 533 1.91 -32.00 18.49
N VAL A 534 1.77 -33.24 18.03
CA VAL A 534 0.83 -34.23 18.59
C VAL A 534 1.57 -35.57 18.52
N GLN A 535 1.83 -36.18 19.67
CA GLN A 535 2.26 -37.57 19.76
C GLN A 535 1.03 -38.45 19.60
N ASP A 536 1.14 -39.43 18.70
CA ASP A 536 0.19 -40.53 18.51
C ASP A 536 0.05 -41.36 19.78
N ASP A 537 -1.19 -41.71 20.12
CA ASP A 537 -1.48 -42.96 20.82
C ASP A 537 -2.57 -43.71 20.04
N SER A 538 -2.27 -44.95 19.72
CA SER A 538 -2.91 -45.78 18.70
C SER A 538 -4.15 -46.52 19.20
N SER A 539 -5.28 -46.43 18.48
CA SER A 539 -6.18 -47.59 18.25
C SER A 539 -7.16 -47.31 17.10
N ALA A 540 -7.34 -48.32 16.25
CA ALA A 540 -7.96 -48.24 14.93
C ALA A 540 -9.50 -48.22 14.94
N SER A 541 -10.12 -47.45 14.04
CA SER A 541 -11.00 -47.99 12.99
C SER A 541 -11.38 -46.92 11.94
N THR A 542 -11.09 -47.24 10.68
CA THR A 542 -11.60 -46.74 9.39
C THR A 542 -12.63 -45.60 9.36
N THR A 543 -12.21 -44.42 8.89
CA THR A 543 -13.01 -43.51 8.05
C THR A 543 -12.12 -42.89 6.96
N GLN A 544 -12.60 -42.91 5.72
CA GLN A 544 -11.91 -42.42 4.52
C GLN A 544 -11.63 -40.91 4.60
N PRO A 545 -10.51 -40.41 4.03
CA PRO A 545 -10.29 -38.97 3.93
C PRO A 545 -11.20 -38.35 2.87
N LEU A 546 -11.99 -37.35 3.27
CA LEU A 546 -12.70 -36.46 2.35
C LEU A 546 -11.70 -35.77 1.42
N SER A 547 -11.81 -36.11 0.13
CA SER A 547 -11.10 -35.49 -0.96
C SER A 547 -11.35 -33.98 -1.01
N SER A 548 -10.27 -33.23 -1.11
CA SER A 548 -10.23 -31.86 -1.63
C SER A 548 -10.72 -31.84 -3.08
N GLN A 549 -12.02 -31.60 -3.29
CA GLN A 549 -12.50 -31.19 -4.60
C GLN A 549 -12.14 -29.71 -4.82
N THR A 550 -10.97 -29.50 -5.40
CA THR A 550 -10.73 -28.34 -6.28
C THR A 550 -11.70 -28.45 -7.46
N ARG A 551 -12.80 -27.70 -7.43
CA ARG A 551 -13.65 -27.51 -8.63
C ARG A 551 -12.97 -26.49 -9.54
N GLY A 552 -11.99 -26.97 -10.30
CA GLY A 552 -11.41 -26.29 -11.45
C GLY A 552 -11.78 -27.03 -12.74
N SER A 553 -12.27 -26.25 -13.71
CA SER A 553 -12.32 -26.54 -15.15
C SER A 553 -13.02 -27.82 -15.61
N THR A 554 -14.28 -27.69 -16.05
CA THR A 554 -14.84 -28.36 -17.26
C THR A 554 -16.31 -28.02 -17.52
N HIS A 555 -17.05 -27.36 -16.61
CA HIS A 555 -18.48 -27.09 -16.78
C HIS A 555 -18.91 -25.63 -17.03
N ASP A 556 -18.01 -24.62 -16.98
CA ASP A 556 -18.41 -23.21 -17.10
C ASP A 556 -18.34 -22.60 -18.51
N ALA A 557 -17.96 -23.38 -19.54
CA ALA A 557 -17.78 -22.84 -20.89
C ALA A 557 -19.11 -22.56 -21.64
N ASP A 558 -20.24 -23.08 -21.17
CA ASP A 558 -21.56 -23.03 -21.82
C ASP A 558 -22.67 -22.39 -20.94
N ARG A 559 -22.32 -21.56 -19.95
CA ARG A 559 -23.31 -20.96 -19.04
C ARG A 559 -24.15 -19.88 -19.73
N ASP A 560 -25.49 -20.04 -19.72
CA ASP A 560 -26.44 -19.03 -20.17
C ASP A 560 -26.57 -17.89 -19.14
N LEU A 561 -25.90 -16.78 -19.40
CA LEU A 561 -25.91 -15.56 -18.57
C LEU A 561 -27.17 -14.70 -18.77
N SER A 562 -28.22 -15.23 -19.40
CA SER A 562 -29.54 -14.57 -19.50
C SER A 562 -30.52 -15.02 -18.42
N ARG A 563 -30.18 -16.02 -17.59
CA ARG A 563 -31.09 -16.62 -16.59
C ARG A 563 -30.46 -16.73 -15.21
N ALA A 564 -31.30 -16.65 -14.19
CA ALA A 564 -30.91 -16.91 -12.81
C ALA A 564 -30.69 -18.40 -12.55
N GLU A 565 -29.69 -18.71 -11.72
CA GLU A 565 -29.30 -20.05 -11.29
C GLU A 565 -29.62 -20.24 -9.81
N GLN A 566 -29.99 -21.45 -9.40
CA GLN A 566 -30.30 -21.74 -8.00
C GLN A 566 -29.07 -21.51 -7.09
N PRO A 567 -29.11 -20.52 -6.16
CA PRO A 567 -28.07 -20.38 -5.15
C PRO A 567 -28.10 -21.55 -4.16
N ALA A 568 -26.98 -21.79 -3.47
CA ALA A 568 -26.95 -22.76 -2.39
C ALA A 568 -27.89 -22.33 -1.26
N LEU A 569 -28.55 -23.30 -0.62
CA LEU A 569 -29.52 -23.05 0.45
C LEU A 569 -29.03 -23.53 1.82
N ASN A 570 -27.85 -24.17 1.89
CA ASN A 570 -27.31 -24.64 3.14
C ASN A 570 -26.73 -23.45 3.94
N THR A 571 -27.11 -23.34 5.21
CA THR A 571 -26.65 -22.29 6.12
C THR A 571 -25.13 -22.12 6.14
N LEU A 572 -24.38 -23.22 6.21
CA LEU A 572 -22.91 -23.18 6.37
C LEU A 572 -22.16 -22.91 5.05
N ASP A 573 -22.85 -22.91 3.91
CA ASP A 573 -22.27 -22.40 2.66
C ASP A 573 -22.12 -20.88 2.70
N TRP A 574 -22.99 -20.21 3.47
CA TRP A 574 -23.03 -18.74 3.59
C TRP A 574 -22.41 -18.23 4.88
N PHE A 575 -22.74 -18.86 6.01
CA PHE A 575 -22.23 -18.48 7.33
C PHE A 575 -20.88 -19.10 7.64
N LEU A 576 -20.06 -18.40 8.42
CA LEU A 576 -18.80 -18.94 8.91
C LEU A 576 -19.07 -20.10 9.88
N SER A 577 -18.34 -21.19 9.70
CA SER A 577 -18.26 -22.31 10.64
C SER A 577 -17.40 -21.96 11.85
N THR A 578 -17.43 -22.80 12.89
CA THR A 578 -16.57 -22.66 14.07
C THR A 578 -15.08 -22.59 13.71
N GLN A 579 -14.64 -23.40 12.74
CA GLN A 579 -13.24 -23.40 12.29
C GLN A 579 -12.88 -22.09 11.58
N GLU A 580 -13.74 -21.59 10.70
CA GLU A 580 -13.50 -20.33 9.98
C GLU A 580 -13.50 -19.14 10.94
N ILE A 581 -14.41 -19.10 11.93
CA ILE A 581 -14.40 -18.09 13.00
C ILE A 581 -13.11 -18.15 13.81
N THR A 582 -12.64 -19.35 14.16
CA THR A 582 -11.38 -19.54 14.90
C THR A 582 -10.18 -19.07 14.09
N ALA A 583 -10.15 -19.36 12.79
CA ALA A 583 -9.12 -18.87 11.87
C ALA A 583 -9.13 -17.33 11.76
N ALA A 584 -10.32 -16.72 11.68
CA ALA A 584 -10.51 -15.27 11.67
C ALA A 584 -10.08 -14.57 12.98
N ARG A 585 -9.75 -15.34 14.02
CA ARG A 585 -9.29 -14.88 15.34
C ARG A 585 -7.85 -15.30 15.66
N GLY A 586 -7.03 -15.51 14.62
CA GLY A 586 -5.62 -15.89 14.81
C GLY A 586 -5.44 -17.25 15.50
N GLY A 587 -6.40 -18.17 15.32
CA GLY A 587 -6.42 -19.50 15.92
C GLY A 587 -7.08 -19.57 17.30
N VAL A 588 -7.65 -18.48 17.82
CA VAL A 588 -8.30 -18.44 19.14
C VAL A 588 -9.80 -18.76 19.01
N PRO A 589 -10.31 -19.86 19.61
CA PRO A 589 -11.73 -20.19 19.55
C PRO A 589 -12.61 -19.07 20.12
N ARG A 590 -13.76 -18.83 19.48
CA ARG A 590 -14.79 -17.91 19.99
C ARG A 590 -15.71 -18.66 20.95
N LYS A 591 -15.85 -18.16 22.18
CA LYS A 591 -16.61 -18.82 23.26
C LYS A 591 -17.79 -18.00 23.75
N ASP A 592 -17.81 -16.71 23.46
CA ASP A 592 -18.78 -15.74 23.96
C ASP A 592 -20.02 -15.62 23.07
N LEU A 593 -19.92 -15.99 21.80
CA LEU A 593 -21.01 -15.97 20.83
C LEU A 593 -21.24 -17.36 20.25
N THR A 594 -22.49 -17.67 19.95
CA THR A 594 -22.84 -18.84 19.15
C THR A 594 -22.31 -18.73 17.71
N VAL A 595 -22.29 -19.84 16.96
CA VAL A 595 -21.92 -19.80 15.52
C VAL A 595 -23.00 -19.05 14.74
N TYR A 596 -24.25 -19.41 14.97
CA TYR A 596 -25.47 -18.73 14.53
C TYR A 596 -26.63 -19.18 15.41
N SER A 597 -27.72 -18.42 15.40
CA SER A 597 -28.99 -18.80 16.04
C SER A 597 -30.09 -18.92 14.98
N SER A 598 -31.02 -19.84 15.20
CA SER A 598 -32.25 -20.01 14.39
C SER A 598 -33.46 -19.52 15.19
N GLY A 599 -34.62 -19.39 14.56
CA GLY A 599 -35.84 -19.02 15.27
C GLY A 599 -35.98 -17.52 15.56
N ASN A 600 -35.17 -16.66 14.93
CA ASN A 600 -35.17 -15.22 15.21
C ASN A 600 -36.27 -14.50 14.43
N HIS A 601 -36.93 -13.55 15.09
CA HIS A 601 -37.79 -12.56 14.47
C HIS A 601 -36.94 -11.34 14.08
N VAL A 602 -36.88 -11.05 12.78
CA VAL A 602 -36.10 -9.94 12.23
C VAL A 602 -37.02 -8.98 11.45
N GLU A 603 -37.01 -7.72 11.88
CA GLU A 603 -37.66 -6.60 11.21
C GLU A 603 -36.57 -5.69 10.64
N ALA A 604 -36.61 -5.44 9.33
CA ALA A 604 -35.63 -4.61 8.65
C ALA A 604 -36.23 -3.25 8.31
N PHE A 605 -35.47 -2.18 8.53
CA PHE A 605 -35.88 -0.81 8.29
C PHE A 605 -35.01 -0.20 7.20
N VAL A 606 -35.66 0.32 6.15
CA VAL A 606 -35.03 1.17 5.13
C VAL A 606 -35.33 2.66 5.36
N SER A 607 -36.32 2.97 6.20
CA SER A 607 -36.65 4.31 6.67
C SER A 607 -36.22 4.46 8.14
N THR A 608 -35.60 5.59 8.47
CA THR A 608 -35.17 5.87 9.85
C THR A 608 -36.33 6.33 10.73
N ASP A 609 -37.37 6.93 10.15
CA ASP A 609 -38.60 7.33 10.88
C ASP A 609 -39.30 6.10 11.49
N ASP A 610 -39.50 5.04 10.69
CA ASP A 610 -40.11 3.78 11.16
C ASP A 610 -39.25 3.10 12.25
N TYR A 611 -37.92 3.09 12.05
CA TYR A 611 -36.98 2.56 13.04
C TYR A 611 -37.12 3.29 14.39
N PHE A 612 -37.14 4.63 14.40
CA PHE A 612 -37.16 5.39 15.64
C PHE A 612 -38.54 5.38 16.32
N GLU A 613 -39.63 5.32 15.57
CA GLU A 613 -40.97 5.09 16.12
C GLU A 613 -41.04 3.71 16.81
N ARG A 614 -40.50 2.68 16.18
CA ARG A 614 -40.47 1.33 16.77
C ARG A 614 -39.56 1.28 18.01
N LEU A 615 -38.38 1.89 17.95
CA LEU A 615 -37.47 2.03 19.08
C LEU A 615 -38.11 2.76 20.26
N LEU A 616 -38.82 3.87 20.01
CA LEU A 616 -39.55 4.59 21.03
C LEU A 616 -40.57 3.68 21.73
N SER A 617 -41.36 2.92 20.96
CA SER A 617 -42.35 2.00 21.51
C SER A 617 -41.73 0.96 22.45
N ASP A 618 -40.58 0.38 22.10
CA ASP A 618 -39.92 -0.61 22.96
C ASP A 618 -39.28 0.05 24.20
N LEU A 619 -38.72 1.25 24.08
CA LEU A 619 -38.20 2.02 25.22
C LEU A 619 -39.31 2.49 26.18
N GLU A 620 -40.51 2.78 25.68
CA GLU A 620 -41.66 3.16 26.51
C GLU A 620 -42.33 1.94 27.16
N ALA A 621 -42.06 0.73 26.68
CA ALA A 621 -42.59 -0.50 27.26
C ALA A 621 -41.77 -1.06 28.44
N THR A 622 -40.51 -0.64 28.63
CA THR A 622 -39.70 -1.04 29.80
C THR A 622 -40.36 -0.57 31.10
N ASN A 623 -40.43 -1.40 32.13
CA ASN A 623 -41.09 -1.06 33.39
C ASN A 623 -40.54 -1.88 34.58
N GLY A 624 -39.60 -1.31 35.33
CA GLY A 624 -39.10 -1.86 36.58
C GLY A 624 -37.58 -2.02 36.64
N PRO A 625 -37.05 -2.39 37.82
CA PRO A 625 -35.60 -2.50 38.06
C PRO A 625 -34.91 -3.69 37.37
N ASN A 626 -35.68 -4.68 36.90
CA ASN A 626 -35.15 -5.82 36.14
C ASN A 626 -34.96 -5.50 34.65
N ASP A 627 -35.61 -4.45 34.15
CA ASP A 627 -35.51 -4.01 32.77
C ASP A 627 -34.25 -3.17 32.56
N PHE A 628 -33.71 -3.24 31.35
CA PHE A 628 -32.50 -2.49 31.03
C PHE A 628 -32.46 -2.00 29.57
N ILE A 629 -31.66 -0.95 29.37
CA ILE A 629 -31.37 -0.35 28.07
C ILE A 629 -29.86 -0.18 27.95
N TRP A 630 -29.22 -0.88 27.02
CA TRP A 630 -27.79 -0.77 26.76
C TRP A 630 -27.53 -0.21 25.37
N ILE A 631 -26.75 0.87 25.29
CA ILE A 631 -26.49 1.61 24.05
C ILE A 631 -25.00 1.55 23.76
N ALA A 632 -24.62 1.01 22.61
CA ALA A 632 -23.28 1.16 22.04
C ALA A 632 -23.38 2.02 20.77
N GLY A 633 -22.47 2.97 20.58
CA GLY A 633 -22.51 3.79 19.37
C GLY A 633 -21.41 4.83 19.23
N TRP A 634 -21.47 5.54 18.11
CA TRP A 634 -20.54 6.60 17.76
C TRP A 634 -20.82 7.90 18.52
N SER A 635 -22.09 8.25 18.68
CA SER A 635 -22.56 9.46 19.38
C SER A 635 -23.97 9.25 19.92
N LEU A 636 -24.37 10.07 20.89
CA LEU A 636 -25.68 10.03 21.52
C LEU A 636 -26.28 11.44 21.65
N ASN A 637 -27.21 11.79 20.77
CA ASN A 637 -27.90 13.07 20.87
C ASN A 637 -29.12 12.99 21.79
N HIS A 638 -28.98 13.51 23.01
CA HIS A 638 -30.07 13.51 23.99
C HIS A 638 -31.28 14.40 23.60
N LYS A 639 -31.14 15.35 22.67
CA LYS A 639 -32.22 16.25 22.23
C LYS A 639 -33.04 15.71 21.07
N MET A 640 -32.62 14.61 20.45
CA MET A 640 -33.28 14.05 19.27
C MET A 640 -34.66 13.48 19.64
N PRO A 641 -35.78 14.00 19.08
CA PRO A 641 -37.06 13.31 19.12
C PRO A 641 -37.00 12.01 18.30
N LEU A 642 -37.33 10.89 18.94
CA LEU A 642 -37.46 9.58 18.30
C LEU A 642 -38.72 9.50 17.44
N ALA A 643 -39.80 10.17 17.85
CA ALA A 643 -41.06 10.23 17.11
C ALA A 643 -41.37 11.68 16.74
N PRO A 644 -40.63 12.26 15.76
CA PRO A 644 -40.79 13.66 15.45
C PRO A 644 -42.22 13.97 14.95
N ARG A 645 -42.88 13.08 14.22
CA ARG A 645 -44.20 13.38 13.64
C ARG A 645 -45.37 13.46 14.65
N ARG A 646 -45.20 12.97 15.88
CA ARG A 646 -46.25 13.05 16.91
C ARG A 646 -46.52 14.50 17.34
N SER A 647 -47.76 14.82 17.69
CA SER A 647 -48.14 16.17 18.18
C SER A 647 -47.39 16.55 19.46
N ASN A 648 -47.03 15.58 20.28
CA ASN A 648 -46.25 15.71 21.51
C ASN A 648 -44.76 15.34 21.34
N TYR A 649 -44.16 15.50 20.15
CA TYR A 649 -42.77 15.08 19.87
C TYR A 649 -41.69 15.60 20.85
N ARG A 650 -41.93 16.71 21.54
CA ARG A 650 -41.00 17.23 22.56
C ARG A 650 -40.87 16.26 23.75
N ASP A 651 -41.90 15.48 24.00
CA ASP A 651 -41.94 14.44 25.03
C ASP A 651 -41.32 13.12 24.56
N THR A 652 -40.98 13.00 23.28
CA THR A 652 -40.37 11.81 22.67
C THR A 652 -38.88 12.02 22.39
N THR A 653 -38.27 13.07 22.95
CA THR A 653 -36.82 13.24 22.90
C THR A 653 -36.13 12.14 23.69
N LEU A 654 -34.97 11.67 23.20
CA LEU A 654 -34.19 10.63 23.87
C LEU A 654 -33.97 10.96 25.36
N LYS A 655 -33.70 12.24 25.66
CA LYS A 655 -33.62 12.75 27.03
C LYS A 655 -34.85 12.44 27.86
N ARG A 656 -36.03 12.83 27.39
CA ARG A 656 -37.29 12.62 28.12
C ARG A 656 -37.63 11.15 28.28
N VAL A 657 -37.40 10.36 27.24
CA VAL A 657 -37.68 8.92 27.24
C VAL A 657 -36.80 8.20 28.27
N LEU A 658 -35.50 8.50 28.30
CA LEU A 658 -34.58 7.91 29.27
C LEU A 658 -34.77 8.47 30.68
N GLU A 659 -35.10 9.76 30.86
CA GLU A 659 -35.51 10.32 32.17
C GLU A 659 -36.72 9.56 32.75
N ARG A 660 -37.75 9.29 31.93
CA ARG A 660 -38.90 8.48 32.36
C ARG A 660 -38.50 7.04 32.67
N ALA A 661 -37.63 6.43 31.86
CA ALA A 661 -37.14 5.07 32.08
C ALA A 661 -36.40 4.96 33.44
N VAL A 662 -35.44 5.84 33.67
CA VAL A 662 -34.54 5.81 34.84
C VAL A 662 -35.28 6.30 36.09
N CYS A 663 -35.86 7.50 36.05
CA CYS A 663 -36.34 8.17 37.26
C CYS A 663 -37.76 7.74 37.66
N GLN A 664 -38.61 7.32 36.72
CA GLN A 664 -40.00 6.94 37.02
C GLN A 664 -40.21 5.43 37.03
N ARG A 665 -39.52 4.70 36.13
CA ARG A 665 -39.69 3.25 35.94
C ARG A 665 -38.52 2.42 36.48
N GLN A 666 -37.50 3.06 37.05
CA GLN A 666 -36.32 2.43 37.67
C GLN A 666 -35.48 1.54 36.75
N VAL A 667 -35.56 1.76 35.43
CA VAL A 667 -34.87 0.96 34.40
C VAL A 667 -33.35 1.20 34.47
N GLN A 668 -32.57 0.12 34.32
CA GLN A 668 -31.11 0.17 34.29
C GLN A 668 -30.61 0.59 32.90
N THR A 669 -29.97 1.75 32.78
CA THR A 669 -29.53 2.30 31.48
C THR A 669 -28.02 2.42 31.43
N ARG A 670 -27.39 1.87 30.38
CA ARG A 670 -25.93 1.94 30.20
C ARG A 670 -25.60 2.40 28.78
N ALA A 671 -24.67 3.33 28.64
CA ALA A 671 -24.22 3.82 27.35
C ALA A 671 -22.70 3.72 27.24
N LEU A 672 -22.21 3.07 26.18
CA LEU A 672 -20.80 2.95 25.83
C LEU A 672 -20.58 3.65 24.49
N ILE A 673 -20.13 4.90 24.51
CA ILE A 673 -20.07 5.78 23.35
C ILE A 673 -18.63 6.09 22.97
N TRP A 674 -18.32 6.13 21.67
CA TRP A 674 -16.97 6.44 21.21
C TRP A 674 -16.50 7.85 21.66
N ALA A 675 -15.27 7.92 22.17
CA ALA A 675 -14.57 9.14 22.55
C ALA A 675 -14.14 9.99 21.34
N ASN A 676 -15.11 10.49 20.58
CA ASN A 676 -14.86 11.15 19.30
C ASN A 676 -14.66 12.66 19.40
N MET A 677 -13.74 13.19 18.59
CA MET A 677 -13.42 14.63 18.58
C MET A 677 -14.42 15.49 17.81
N LEU A 678 -15.20 14.91 16.88
CA LEU A 678 -16.11 15.64 15.99
C LEU A 678 -17.39 16.10 16.69
N GLN A 679 -17.97 15.24 17.52
CA GLN A 679 -19.18 15.46 18.32
C GLN A 679 -18.86 15.51 19.82
N ARG A 680 -17.61 15.84 20.16
CA ARG A 680 -17.11 15.87 21.54
C ARG A 680 -18.02 16.67 22.47
N GLN A 681 -18.37 17.90 22.09
CA GLN A 681 -19.19 18.79 22.92
C GLN A 681 -20.57 18.20 23.21
N GLU A 682 -21.18 17.58 22.20
CA GLU A 682 -22.51 16.99 22.32
C GLU A 682 -22.50 15.75 23.21
N ASN A 683 -21.53 14.86 23.01
CA ASN A 683 -21.39 13.65 23.81
C ASN A 683 -21.06 13.96 25.28
N ILE A 684 -20.27 15.00 25.55
CA ILE A 684 -20.00 15.44 26.94
C ILE A 684 -21.28 15.88 27.63
N VAL A 685 -22.11 16.68 26.95
CA VAL A 685 -23.40 17.11 27.51
C VAL A 685 -24.32 15.91 27.74
N ALA A 686 -24.34 14.93 26.81
CA ALA A 686 -25.12 13.71 26.98
C ALA A 686 -24.62 12.87 28.17
N ARG A 687 -23.31 12.71 28.33
CA ARG A 687 -22.68 12.04 29.48
C ARG A 687 -23.07 12.73 30.79
N ASP A 688 -22.86 14.04 30.89
CA ASP A 688 -23.09 14.80 32.13
C ASP A 688 -24.56 14.74 32.54
N TRP A 689 -25.45 14.85 31.56
CA TRP A 689 -26.88 14.68 31.78
C TRP A 689 -27.22 13.27 32.26
N MET A 690 -26.77 12.23 31.55
CA MET A 690 -27.12 10.84 31.86
C MET A 690 -26.55 10.39 33.21
N ASN A 691 -25.29 10.75 33.51
CA ASN A 691 -24.64 10.46 34.79
C ASN A 691 -25.20 11.32 35.94
N GLY A 692 -25.87 12.43 35.63
CA GLY A 692 -26.54 13.30 36.61
C GLY A 692 -27.96 12.85 37.00
N LEU A 693 -28.51 11.81 36.37
CA LEU A 693 -29.84 11.29 36.71
C LEU A 693 -29.82 10.65 38.11
N THR A 694 -30.51 11.29 39.07
CA THR A 694 -30.61 10.82 40.45
C THR A 694 -31.40 9.51 40.52
N GLY A 695 -30.83 8.49 41.18
CA GLY A 695 -31.38 7.13 41.23
C GLY A 695 -30.37 6.01 40.89
N GLY A 696 -29.17 6.36 40.40
CA GLY A 696 -28.00 5.48 40.33
C GLY A 696 -28.03 4.36 39.28
N SER A 697 -29.09 4.25 38.47
CA SER A 697 -29.26 3.18 37.47
C SER A 697 -28.81 3.55 36.06
N ALA A 698 -28.35 4.79 35.82
CA ALA A 698 -27.87 5.27 34.52
C ALA A 698 -26.36 5.53 34.53
N VAL A 699 -25.63 4.93 33.60
CA VAL A 699 -24.17 5.15 33.45
C VAL A 699 -23.80 5.34 31.99
N PHE A 700 -23.13 6.43 31.68
CA PHE A 700 -22.51 6.73 30.41
C PHE A 700 -20.99 6.67 30.54
N LEU A 701 -20.36 5.87 29.69
CA LEU A 701 -18.91 5.76 29.54
C LEU A 701 -18.51 6.14 28.11
N PHE A 702 -17.44 6.92 28.02
CA PHE A 702 -16.67 7.03 26.79
C PHE A 702 -15.78 5.81 26.62
N ASP A 703 -15.69 5.29 25.40
CA ASP A 703 -14.76 4.22 25.03
C ASP A 703 -13.71 4.73 24.03
N ASN A 704 -12.44 4.57 24.37
CA ASN A 704 -11.31 4.97 23.55
C ASN A 704 -10.36 3.81 23.18
N ARG A 705 -10.67 2.55 23.55
CA ARG A 705 -9.83 1.35 23.36
C ARG A 705 -9.66 0.95 21.89
N LEU A 706 -8.77 1.65 21.20
CA LEU A 706 -8.54 1.51 19.76
C LEU A 706 -7.04 1.48 19.43
N PRO A 707 -6.64 0.77 18.36
CA PRO A 707 -5.22 0.57 18.01
C PRO A 707 -4.51 1.85 17.57
N HIS A 708 -5.23 2.77 16.90
CA HIS A 708 -4.69 3.98 16.28
C HIS A 708 -5.47 5.24 16.68
N HIS A 709 -4.81 6.40 16.58
CA HIS A 709 -5.45 7.70 16.86
C HIS A 709 -6.65 8.00 15.94
N VAL A 710 -6.60 7.50 14.70
CA VAL A 710 -7.58 7.69 13.62
C VAL A 710 -8.65 6.60 13.55
N SER A 711 -8.49 5.51 14.30
CA SER A 711 -9.50 4.46 14.43
C SER A 711 -10.70 4.95 15.23
N SER A 712 -11.82 4.26 15.06
CA SER A 712 -13.12 4.60 15.64
C SER A 712 -13.86 3.37 16.18
N HIS A 713 -14.67 3.56 17.22
CA HIS A 713 -15.66 2.56 17.60
C HIS A 713 -16.95 2.78 16.81
N HIS A 714 -17.31 1.82 15.96
CA HIS A 714 -18.50 1.87 15.11
C HIS A 714 -19.53 0.78 15.44
N GLN A 715 -19.35 0.00 16.50
CA GLN A 715 -20.39 -0.92 16.97
C GLN A 715 -21.61 -0.14 17.46
N LYS A 716 -22.66 -0.08 16.63
CA LYS A 716 -23.88 0.70 16.85
C LYS A 716 -25.06 -0.23 17.10
N PHE A 717 -25.54 -0.27 18.33
CA PHE A 717 -26.72 -1.05 18.69
C PHE A 717 -27.35 -0.60 20.01
N VAL A 718 -28.63 -0.92 20.18
CA VAL A 718 -29.40 -0.72 21.42
C VAL A 718 -30.02 -2.05 21.85
N VAL A 719 -29.59 -2.61 22.97
CA VAL A 719 -30.19 -3.80 23.59
C VAL A 719 -31.22 -3.35 24.63
N ILE A 720 -32.42 -3.92 24.56
CA ILE A 720 -33.54 -3.58 25.45
C ILE A 720 -34.06 -4.88 26.06
N ARG A 721 -34.11 -4.95 27.39
CA ARG A 721 -34.95 -5.90 28.12
C ARG A 721 -36.22 -5.18 28.57
N LYS A 722 -37.37 -5.73 28.21
CA LYS A 722 -38.67 -5.29 28.71
C LYS A 722 -39.44 -6.50 29.25
N SER A 723 -39.66 -6.55 30.55
CA SER A 723 -40.22 -7.73 31.22
C SER A 723 -39.41 -9.01 30.89
N GLU A 724 -40.03 -9.98 30.23
CA GLU A 724 -39.40 -11.25 29.82
C GLU A 724 -38.82 -11.19 28.39
N GLU A 725 -39.03 -10.11 27.64
CA GLU A 725 -38.57 -9.97 26.26
C GLU A 725 -37.18 -9.33 26.18
N LEU A 726 -36.34 -9.83 25.28
CA LEU A 726 -35.02 -9.27 24.95
C LEU A 726 -34.94 -8.93 23.46
N ILE A 727 -34.64 -7.67 23.15
CA ILE A 727 -34.65 -7.11 21.79
C ILE A 727 -33.33 -6.36 21.53
N VAL A 728 -32.86 -6.36 20.29
CA VAL A 728 -31.79 -5.46 19.85
C VAL A 728 -32.16 -4.70 18.59
N TYR A 729 -31.78 -3.43 18.56
CA TYR A 729 -31.71 -2.62 17.35
C TYR A 729 -30.25 -2.49 16.93
N MET A 730 -29.90 -2.78 15.69
CA MET A 730 -28.50 -2.71 15.22
C MET A 730 -28.38 -2.37 13.73
N GLY A 731 -27.22 -1.83 13.34
CA GLY A 731 -26.90 -1.51 11.95
C GLY A 731 -25.92 -0.36 11.84
N GLY A 732 -25.95 0.36 10.71
CA GLY A 732 -25.09 1.52 10.47
C GLY A 732 -25.57 2.81 11.13
N LEU A 733 -26.83 2.85 11.60
CA LEU A 733 -27.55 4.07 11.99
C LEU A 733 -27.04 4.72 13.28
N ASP A 734 -26.92 6.04 13.28
CA ASP A 734 -26.54 6.85 14.44
C ASP A 734 -27.75 7.49 15.12
N ILE A 735 -27.71 7.62 16.46
CA ILE A 735 -28.72 8.34 17.25
C ILE A 735 -28.33 9.83 17.30
N THR A 736 -28.43 10.50 16.15
CA THR A 736 -28.04 11.92 15.96
C THR A 736 -29.19 12.76 15.42
N LEU A 737 -29.23 14.05 15.77
CA LEU A 737 -30.19 15.00 15.18
C LEU A 737 -30.11 14.93 13.66
N ASP A 738 -31.30 14.88 13.01
CA ASP A 738 -31.53 14.93 11.56
C ASP A 738 -31.85 13.61 10.82
N ARG A 739 -31.82 12.46 11.51
CA ARG A 739 -32.12 11.11 10.98
C ARG A 739 -33.62 10.79 11.02
N TRP A 740 -34.43 11.49 10.25
CA TRP A 740 -35.89 11.29 10.21
C TRP A 740 -36.42 10.95 8.83
N ASP A 741 -35.65 10.26 8.00
CA ASP A 741 -36.00 9.99 6.61
C ASP A 741 -37.09 8.92 6.47
N THR A 742 -38.11 9.22 5.66
CA THR A 742 -38.97 8.24 4.98
C THR A 742 -38.29 7.71 3.72
N ILE A 743 -38.85 6.62 3.19
CA ILE A 743 -38.47 6.05 1.89
C ILE A 743 -38.55 7.04 0.72
N ASN A 744 -39.31 8.14 0.85
CA ASN A 744 -39.45 9.16 -0.19
C ASN A 744 -38.44 10.32 -0.06
N HIS A 745 -37.71 10.39 1.06
CA HIS A 745 -36.78 11.46 1.41
C HIS A 745 -37.38 12.88 1.25
N ASP A 746 -38.59 13.07 1.77
CA ASP A 746 -39.37 14.33 1.67
C ASP A 746 -39.28 15.22 2.92
N HIS A 747 -38.32 14.94 3.81
CA HIS A 747 -38.27 15.51 5.16
C HIS A 747 -37.58 16.87 5.28
N LYS A 748 -37.02 17.39 4.19
CA LYS A 748 -36.31 18.68 4.20
C LYS A 748 -37.16 19.81 4.80
N ALA A 749 -38.39 19.99 4.30
CA ALA A 749 -39.30 21.02 4.78
C ALA A 749 -39.65 20.83 6.26
N PHE A 750 -39.97 19.59 6.63
CA PHE A 750 -40.30 19.22 8.02
C PHE A 750 -39.14 19.47 9.01
N ARG A 751 -37.89 19.20 8.61
CA ARG A 751 -36.70 19.49 9.43
C ARG A 751 -36.48 21.00 9.58
N GLN A 752 -36.68 21.78 8.50
CA GLN A 752 -36.56 23.23 8.52
C GLN A 752 -37.62 23.91 9.41
N GLU A 753 -38.87 23.45 9.36
CA GLU A 753 -39.95 23.91 10.25
C GLU A 753 -39.61 23.71 11.73
N ARG A 754 -38.77 22.73 12.04
CA ARG A 754 -38.32 22.39 13.39
C ARG A 754 -36.99 23.04 13.77
N GLY A 755 -36.46 23.92 12.92
CA GLY A 755 -35.23 24.66 13.17
C GLY A 755 -33.95 23.85 12.96
N LEU A 756 -34.01 22.68 12.33
CA LEU A 756 -32.83 21.93 11.92
C LEU A 756 -32.40 22.38 10.51
N ARG A 757 -31.12 22.75 10.38
CA ARG A 757 -30.49 23.12 9.11
C ARG A 757 -29.17 22.35 8.99
N ASP A 758 -29.26 21.15 8.43
CA ASP A 758 -28.12 20.27 8.23
C ASP A 758 -27.54 20.37 6.81
N ALA A 759 -26.39 19.73 6.62
CA ALA A 759 -25.66 19.73 5.36
C ALA A 759 -26.36 18.95 4.24
N TYR A 760 -27.28 18.04 4.59
CA TYR A 760 -27.94 17.11 3.66
C TYR A 760 -29.46 17.20 3.76
N ASP A 761 -30.13 16.98 2.63
CA ASP A 761 -31.59 17.01 2.52
C ASP A 761 -32.26 15.69 2.92
N GLY A 762 -31.48 14.63 3.14
CA GLY A 762 -31.90 13.37 3.72
C GLY A 762 -30.77 12.33 3.75
N TRP A 763 -31.08 11.16 4.31
CA TRP A 763 -30.16 10.05 4.53
C TRP A 763 -30.73 8.75 3.96
N VAL A 764 -29.86 7.95 3.34
CA VAL A 764 -30.14 6.58 2.92
C VAL A 764 -29.45 5.66 3.93
N ASP A 765 -30.24 4.91 4.69
CA ASP A 765 -29.79 4.05 5.79
C ASP A 765 -30.44 2.65 5.72
N ALA A 766 -29.92 1.72 6.52
CA ALA A 766 -30.58 0.45 6.82
C ALA A 766 -30.25 -0.01 8.24
N ALA A 767 -31.25 -0.55 8.93
CA ALA A 767 -31.11 -1.07 10.30
C ALA A 767 -32.03 -2.29 10.53
N LEU A 768 -31.77 -3.01 11.61
CA LEU A 768 -32.55 -4.18 12.01
C LEU A 768 -33.05 -4.04 13.44
N ARG A 769 -34.25 -4.59 13.70
CA ARG A 769 -34.73 -4.99 15.02
C ARG A 769 -34.78 -6.51 15.08
N ILE A 770 -34.15 -7.11 16.07
CA ILE A 770 -34.02 -8.56 16.22
C ILE A 770 -34.56 -8.98 17.59
N GLN A 771 -35.31 -10.08 17.61
CA GLN A 771 -35.75 -10.79 18.82
C GLN A 771 -35.50 -12.30 18.64
N GLY A 772 -34.84 -12.95 19.59
CA GLY A 772 -34.40 -14.35 19.48
C GLY A 772 -32.99 -14.56 20.02
N GLY A 773 -32.40 -15.73 19.73
CA GLY A 773 -31.07 -16.10 20.26
C GLY A 773 -29.95 -15.14 19.86
N ALA A 774 -30.03 -14.51 18.68
CA ALA A 774 -29.01 -13.57 18.21
C ALA A 774 -28.88 -12.32 19.09
N VAL A 775 -29.94 -11.97 19.84
CA VAL A 775 -29.90 -10.83 20.76
C VAL A 775 -28.90 -11.07 21.89
N GLN A 776 -28.78 -12.33 22.33
CA GLN A 776 -27.83 -12.73 23.38
C GLN A 776 -26.38 -12.57 22.91
N ASP A 777 -26.10 -12.88 21.63
CA ASP A 777 -24.77 -12.71 21.03
C ASP A 777 -24.35 -11.23 20.93
N VAL A 778 -25.28 -10.33 20.59
CA VAL A 778 -25.02 -8.88 20.57
C VAL A 778 -24.84 -8.35 21.99
N ALA A 779 -25.69 -8.78 22.93
CA ALA A 779 -25.60 -8.42 24.33
C ALA A 779 -24.28 -8.87 24.97
N ALA A 780 -23.79 -10.08 24.63
CA ALA A 780 -22.49 -10.59 25.09
C ALA A 780 -21.33 -9.68 24.65
N THR A 781 -21.41 -9.09 23.45
CA THR A 781 -20.41 -8.11 22.97
C THR A 781 -20.42 -6.84 23.84
N PHE A 782 -21.60 -6.34 24.24
CA PHE A 782 -21.70 -5.20 25.16
C PHE A 782 -21.12 -5.52 26.53
N VAL A 783 -21.54 -6.64 27.12
CA VAL A 783 -21.11 -7.08 28.45
C VAL A 783 -19.60 -7.27 28.49
N ALA A 784 -19.02 -7.93 27.49
CA ALA A 784 -17.58 -8.14 27.42
C ALA A 784 -16.80 -6.81 27.36
N ARG A 785 -17.27 -5.85 26.55
CA ARG A 785 -16.63 -4.52 26.47
C ARG A 785 -16.81 -3.72 27.75
N TRP A 786 -17.97 -3.78 28.39
CA TRP A 786 -18.25 -3.05 29.63
C TRP A 786 -17.48 -3.62 30.82
N ASN A 787 -17.40 -4.94 30.92
CA ASN A 787 -16.78 -5.65 32.03
C ASN A 787 -15.29 -5.95 31.83
N SER A 788 -14.72 -5.41 30.76
CA SER A 788 -13.34 -5.68 30.38
C SER A 788 -12.36 -5.30 31.49
N SER A 789 -11.30 -6.10 31.60
CA SER A 789 -10.22 -5.86 32.57
C SER A 789 -9.48 -4.53 32.27
N VAL A 790 -9.42 -4.17 31.00
CA VAL A 790 -8.89 -2.90 30.49
C VAL A 790 -10.04 -1.89 30.43
N ARG A 791 -9.96 -0.78 31.18
CA ARG A 791 -11.09 0.15 31.25
C ARG A 791 -11.20 0.96 29.95
N PRO A 792 -12.42 1.41 29.58
CA PRO A 792 -12.67 2.23 28.39
C PRO A 792 -11.95 3.60 28.32
N HIS A 793 -11.12 3.97 29.31
CA HIS A 793 -10.33 5.20 29.30
C HIS A 793 -8.81 4.99 29.47
N ASP A 794 -8.34 3.80 29.86
CA ASP A 794 -6.94 3.53 30.27
C ASP A 794 -5.93 3.50 29.09
N CYS A 795 -6.27 4.04 27.92
CA CYS A 795 -5.47 3.90 26.70
C CYS A 795 -4.84 5.22 26.22
N TRP A 796 -4.00 5.10 25.18
CA TRP A 796 -3.32 6.09 24.30
C TRP A 796 -3.77 7.56 24.22
N LYS A 797 -5.01 7.89 24.58
CA LYS A 797 -5.67 9.17 24.25
C LYS A 797 -5.91 10.10 25.46
N GLU A 798 -5.45 9.76 26.66
CA GLU A 798 -5.71 10.60 27.87
C GLU A 798 -5.26 12.06 27.71
N GLU A 799 -4.16 12.33 27.01
CA GLU A 799 -3.64 13.70 26.82
C GLU A 799 -4.47 14.57 25.86
N LEU A 800 -5.33 13.96 25.02
CA LEU A 800 -6.14 14.65 24.00
C LEU A 800 -7.61 14.82 24.39
N LEU A 801 -8.07 14.04 25.38
CA LEU A 801 -9.46 13.98 25.83
C LEU A 801 -9.52 14.55 27.24
N ASP A 802 -9.76 15.85 27.35
CA ASP A 802 -10.00 16.64 28.58
C ASP A 802 -11.31 16.26 29.29
N PHE A 803 -11.59 14.98 29.44
CA PHE A 803 -12.74 14.45 30.15
C PHE A 803 -12.37 13.17 30.93
N ALA A 804 -13.04 12.92 32.05
CA ALA A 804 -12.90 11.67 32.82
C ALA A 804 -14.18 10.83 32.73
N ASN A 805 -14.02 9.51 32.65
CA ASN A 805 -15.09 8.56 32.96
C ASN A 805 -15.27 8.46 34.49
N PRO A 806 -16.45 8.04 34.99
CA PRO A 806 -16.62 7.71 36.40
C PRO A 806 -15.59 6.66 36.86
N GLU A 807 -14.90 6.91 37.98
CA GLU A 807 -13.83 6.01 38.48
C GLU A 807 -14.34 4.64 38.91
N ASN A 808 -15.57 4.58 39.43
CA ASN A 808 -16.22 3.38 39.93
C ASN A 808 -17.61 3.24 39.30
N TYR A 809 -17.72 2.37 38.29
CA TYR A 809 -19.00 1.95 37.71
C TYR A 809 -19.19 0.45 37.92
N ALA A 810 -20.43 0.02 38.17
CA ALA A 810 -20.74 -1.38 38.41
C ALA A 810 -20.62 -2.21 37.13
N HIS A 811 -20.08 -3.43 37.28
CA HIS A 811 -20.14 -4.45 36.23
C HIS A 811 -21.59 -4.80 35.88
N VAL A 812 -21.82 -5.17 34.62
CA VAL A 812 -23.08 -5.80 34.20
C VAL A 812 -23.02 -7.27 34.61
N PRO A 813 -24.08 -7.84 35.23
CA PRO A 813 -24.12 -9.29 35.46
C PRO A 813 -23.93 -10.05 34.14
N SER A 814 -23.01 -11.03 34.12
CA SER A 814 -22.67 -11.76 32.91
C SER A 814 -23.84 -12.56 32.32
N ASP A 815 -24.80 -12.91 33.18
CA ASP A 815 -26.03 -13.62 32.87
C ASP A 815 -27.21 -12.69 32.58
N ALA A 816 -27.06 -11.37 32.61
CA ALA A 816 -28.19 -10.44 32.46
C ALA A 816 -28.99 -10.62 31.15
N ALA A 817 -28.34 -11.10 30.09
CA ALA A 817 -28.96 -11.40 28.79
C ALA A 817 -29.26 -12.90 28.56
N THR A 818 -28.87 -13.75 29.50
CA THR A 818 -29.12 -15.21 29.49
C THR A 818 -29.88 -15.68 30.74
N ASP A 819 -30.44 -14.72 31.49
CA ASP A 819 -31.19 -14.90 32.72
C ASP A 819 -32.39 -15.83 32.50
N ALA A 820 -32.66 -16.69 33.48
CA ALA A 820 -33.71 -17.71 33.38
C ALA A 820 -35.13 -17.12 33.27
N GLY A 821 -35.32 -15.83 33.59
CA GLY A 821 -36.59 -15.12 33.43
C GLY A 821 -36.81 -14.53 32.03
N LEU A 822 -35.92 -14.76 31.06
CA LEU A 822 -36.09 -14.30 29.68
C LEU A 822 -36.77 -15.36 28.81
N VAL A 823 -37.77 -14.94 28.04
CA VAL A 823 -38.40 -15.74 26.99
C VAL A 823 -37.73 -15.41 25.67
N ILE A 824 -36.94 -16.36 25.16
CA ILE A 824 -36.25 -16.24 23.86
C ILE A 824 -37.07 -16.97 22.80
N PRO A 825 -37.76 -16.25 21.88
CA PRO A 825 -38.54 -16.88 20.84
C PRO A 825 -37.68 -17.80 19.94
N GLN A 826 -38.29 -18.90 19.50
CA GLN A 826 -37.67 -19.90 18.61
C GLN A 826 -38.50 -20.15 17.34
N ASP A 827 -39.63 -19.45 17.20
CA ASP A 827 -40.62 -19.59 16.13
C ASP A 827 -40.42 -18.60 14.98
N GLY A 828 -39.41 -17.73 15.06
CA GLY A 828 -39.06 -16.82 13.97
C GLY A 828 -38.47 -17.53 12.76
N SER A 829 -38.64 -16.94 11.57
CA SER A 829 -38.24 -17.57 10.30
C SER A 829 -36.79 -17.29 9.89
N THR A 830 -36.03 -16.49 10.65
CA THR A 830 -34.69 -16.04 10.26
C THR A 830 -33.58 -16.71 11.07
N ILE A 831 -32.53 -17.11 10.37
CA ILE A 831 -31.27 -17.58 10.94
C ILE A 831 -30.28 -16.43 10.91
N VAL A 832 -29.63 -16.15 12.03
CA VAL A 832 -28.77 -14.96 12.20
C VAL A 832 -27.40 -15.38 12.71
N GLN A 833 -26.35 -14.90 12.04
CA GLN A 833 -24.96 -14.98 12.50
C GLN A 833 -24.44 -13.58 12.81
N ILE A 834 -24.02 -13.38 14.07
CA ILE A 834 -23.33 -12.15 14.49
C ILE A 834 -21.84 -12.25 14.18
N VAL A 835 -21.35 -11.24 13.45
CA VAL A 835 -19.95 -11.06 13.07
C VAL A 835 -19.46 -9.70 13.55
N ARG A 836 -18.15 -9.57 13.78
CA ARG A 836 -17.57 -8.34 14.31
C ARG A 836 -16.11 -8.17 13.89
N THR A 837 -15.64 -6.95 14.01
CA THR A 837 -14.22 -6.60 13.84
C THR A 837 -13.66 -6.16 15.19
N PHE A 838 -12.53 -6.75 15.58
CA PHE A 838 -11.61 -6.22 16.59
C PHE A 838 -10.21 -6.30 16.01
N SER A 839 -9.46 -5.20 16.10
CA SER A 839 -8.13 -5.14 15.49
C SER A 839 -7.19 -6.20 16.06
N PRO A 840 -6.41 -6.91 15.21
CA PRO A 840 -5.33 -7.76 15.68
C PRO A 840 -4.14 -6.95 16.21
N HIS A 841 -4.01 -5.68 15.81
CA HIS A 841 -2.98 -4.79 16.33
C HIS A 841 -3.30 -4.38 17.78
N LYS A 842 -2.38 -4.63 18.71
CA LYS A 842 -2.55 -4.38 20.16
C LYS A 842 -3.76 -5.08 20.78
N ALA A 843 -4.25 -6.13 20.13
CA ALA A 843 -5.39 -6.92 20.57
C ALA A 843 -5.28 -7.37 22.05
N ASN A 844 -4.12 -7.86 22.45
CA ASN A 844 -3.85 -8.34 23.81
C ASN A 844 -3.78 -7.21 24.85
N GLU A 845 -3.57 -5.97 24.43
CA GLU A 845 -3.55 -4.79 25.31
C GLU A 845 -4.93 -4.16 25.43
N LEU A 846 -5.75 -4.23 24.38
CA LEU A 846 -7.06 -3.58 24.34
C LEU A 846 -8.20 -4.50 24.81
N TYR A 847 -8.14 -5.78 24.45
CA TYR A 847 -9.21 -6.76 24.68
C TYR A 847 -8.66 -8.18 24.96
N PRO A 848 -7.81 -8.38 25.99
CA PRO A 848 -7.15 -9.66 26.24
C PRO A 848 -8.11 -10.83 26.48
N GLU A 849 -9.22 -10.59 27.17
CA GLU A 849 -10.22 -11.64 27.44
C GLU A 849 -11.17 -11.93 26.27
N LEU A 850 -11.41 -10.96 25.38
CA LEU A 850 -12.45 -11.03 24.36
C LEU A 850 -11.90 -11.44 22.99
N ALA A 851 -10.84 -10.77 22.55
CA ALA A 851 -10.23 -10.96 21.25
C ALA A 851 -8.71 -10.74 21.33
N PRO A 852 -7.96 -11.60 22.06
CA PRO A 852 -6.52 -11.41 22.34
C PRO A 852 -5.62 -11.37 21.10
N LYS A 853 -6.11 -11.84 19.95
CA LYS A 853 -5.45 -11.76 18.64
C LYS A 853 -6.31 -11.04 17.58
N GLY A 854 -7.28 -10.26 18.01
CA GLY A 854 -8.29 -9.65 17.16
C GLY A 854 -9.38 -10.64 16.72
N GLU A 855 -10.36 -10.12 16.00
CA GLU A 855 -11.42 -10.89 15.35
C GLU A 855 -11.77 -10.22 14.02
N LEU A 856 -11.65 -10.95 12.91
CA LEU A 856 -11.95 -10.46 11.56
C LEU A 856 -13.13 -11.22 10.94
N SER A 857 -14.06 -11.69 11.77
CA SER A 857 -15.20 -12.51 11.32
C SER A 857 -16.10 -11.75 10.34
N LEU A 858 -16.20 -10.42 10.46
CA LEU A 858 -16.95 -9.60 9.52
C LEU A 858 -16.34 -9.62 8.11
N LEU A 859 -15.03 -9.37 7.99
CA LEU A 859 -14.31 -9.43 6.71
C LEU A 859 -14.44 -10.82 6.06
N GLN A 860 -14.21 -11.88 6.85
CA GLN A 860 -14.27 -13.25 6.34
C GLN A 860 -15.69 -13.65 5.90
N SER A 861 -16.72 -13.20 6.62
CA SER A 861 -18.12 -13.43 6.24
C SER A 861 -18.44 -12.78 4.88
N ARG A 862 -18.01 -11.52 4.65
CA ARG A 862 -18.17 -10.87 3.34
C ARG A 862 -17.46 -11.62 2.23
N ILE A 863 -16.20 -12.04 2.44
CA ILE A 863 -15.43 -12.80 1.44
C ILE A 863 -16.15 -14.12 1.10
N LYS A 864 -16.61 -14.85 2.11
CA LYS A 864 -17.32 -16.13 1.93
C LYS A 864 -18.62 -15.94 1.14
N ALA A 865 -19.46 -14.99 1.56
CA ALA A 865 -20.73 -14.71 0.88
C ALA A 865 -20.52 -14.28 -0.58
N ILE A 866 -19.55 -13.42 -0.87
CA ILE A 866 -19.24 -12.99 -2.25
C ILE A 866 -18.79 -14.18 -3.09
N ARG A 867 -17.90 -15.04 -2.57
CA ARG A 867 -17.40 -16.22 -3.29
C ARG A 867 -18.50 -17.25 -3.56
N GLN A 868 -19.57 -17.24 -2.76
CA GLN A 868 -20.72 -18.13 -2.93
C GLN A 868 -21.72 -17.62 -3.98
N ALA A 869 -21.63 -16.35 -4.37
CA ALA A 869 -22.56 -15.70 -5.28
C ALA A 869 -22.68 -16.43 -6.63
N ARG A 870 -23.92 -16.60 -7.10
CA ARG A 870 -24.30 -17.23 -8.37
C ARG A 870 -24.91 -16.23 -9.34
N ASN A 871 -25.73 -15.31 -8.88
CA ASN A 871 -26.52 -14.41 -9.73
C ASN A 871 -26.08 -12.96 -9.60
N TYR A 872 -26.11 -12.40 -8.39
CA TYR A 872 -25.77 -11.00 -8.20
C TYR A 872 -25.17 -10.71 -6.82
N VAL A 873 -24.43 -9.61 -6.77
CA VAL A 873 -23.97 -8.99 -5.52
C VAL A 873 -24.42 -7.55 -5.52
N TYR A 874 -25.12 -7.15 -4.46
CA TYR A 874 -25.55 -5.77 -4.23
C TYR A 874 -24.83 -5.23 -2.99
N ILE A 875 -24.20 -4.07 -3.15
CA ILE A 875 -23.42 -3.39 -2.13
C ILE A 875 -23.94 -1.96 -2.01
N GLU A 876 -24.36 -1.58 -0.81
CA GLU A 876 -24.69 -0.20 -0.50
C GLU A 876 -23.85 0.23 0.69
N ASP A 877 -22.91 1.14 0.43
CA ASP A 877 -21.92 1.53 1.43
C ASP A 877 -21.57 3.01 1.30
N GLN A 878 -21.39 3.67 2.45
CA GLN A 878 -20.91 5.05 2.51
C GLN A 878 -19.56 5.20 1.81
N TYR A 879 -18.68 4.20 1.92
CA TYR A 879 -17.38 4.18 1.27
C TYR A 879 -17.25 2.93 0.42
N PHE A 880 -16.61 3.03 -0.74
CA PHE A 880 -16.26 1.87 -1.56
C PHE A 880 -14.78 1.95 -1.93
N PHE A 881 -13.97 1.99 -0.88
CA PHE A 881 -12.53 2.21 -0.97
C PHE A 881 -11.79 0.92 -1.24
N PHE A 882 -10.54 1.06 -1.64
CA PHE A 882 -9.67 -0.04 -1.99
C PHE A 882 -9.47 -0.98 -0.80
N MET A 883 -10.03 -2.19 -0.93
CA MET A 883 -9.83 -3.30 0.00
C MET A 883 -9.44 -4.54 -0.84
N PRO A 884 -8.14 -4.89 -0.89
CA PRO A 884 -7.63 -5.92 -1.81
C PRO A 884 -8.39 -7.24 -1.73
N GLN A 885 -8.63 -7.74 -0.52
CA GLN A 885 -9.25 -9.04 -0.27
C GLN A 885 -10.70 -9.09 -0.78
N LEU A 886 -11.43 -7.96 -0.67
CA LEU A 886 -12.80 -7.86 -1.17
C LEU A 886 -12.84 -7.61 -2.68
N MET A 887 -11.88 -6.85 -3.23
CA MET A 887 -11.71 -6.69 -4.67
C MET A 887 -11.42 -8.03 -5.35
N ASP A 888 -10.54 -8.84 -4.77
CA ASP A 888 -10.19 -10.17 -5.26
C ASP A 888 -11.39 -11.13 -5.20
N ALA A 889 -12.16 -11.08 -4.10
CA ALA A 889 -13.40 -11.86 -3.99
C ALA A 889 -14.40 -11.49 -5.10
N LEU A 890 -14.67 -10.20 -5.32
CA LEU A 890 -15.54 -9.74 -6.41
C LEU A 890 -15.01 -10.15 -7.78
N ARG A 891 -13.71 -9.96 -8.02
CA ARG A 891 -13.05 -10.31 -9.29
C ARG A 891 -13.17 -11.81 -9.59
N SER A 892 -13.12 -12.67 -8.58
CA SER A 892 -13.25 -14.12 -8.76
C SER A 892 -14.65 -14.56 -9.23
N VAL A 893 -15.71 -13.82 -8.88
CA VAL A 893 -17.09 -14.22 -9.19
C VAL A 893 -17.71 -13.47 -10.37
N LEU A 894 -17.26 -12.24 -10.63
CA LEU A 894 -17.70 -11.39 -11.74
C LEU A 894 -17.79 -12.10 -13.12
N PRO A 895 -16.84 -13.00 -13.52
CA PRO A 895 -16.95 -13.72 -14.77
C PRO A 895 -18.26 -14.49 -14.95
N HIS A 896 -18.86 -15.00 -13.88
CA HIS A 896 -20.03 -15.85 -13.93
C HIS A 896 -21.31 -15.22 -13.33
N LEU A 897 -21.22 -14.09 -12.62
CA LEU A 897 -22.41 -13.36 -12.17
C LEU A 897 -23.19 -12.71 -13.32
N LEU A 898 -24.48 -12.51 -13.09
CA LEU A 898 -25.33 -11.63 -13.91
C LEU A 898 -24.89 -10.18 -13.67
N ARG A 899 -24.92 -9.68 -12.43
CA ARG A 899 -24.64 -8.27 -12.11
C ARG A 899 -23.94 -8.05 -10.76
N VAL A 900 -23.14 -7.00 -10.69
CA VAL A 900 -22.67 -6.39 -9.45
C VAL A 900 -23.18 -4.96 -9.39
N ILE A 901 -23.94 -4.66 -8.35
CA ILE A 901 -24.62 -3.38 -8.14
C ILE A 901 -23.95 -2.71 -6.95
N VAL A 902 -23.38 -1.52 -7.15
CA VAL A 902 -22.76 -0.77 -6.05
C VAL A 902 -23.43 0.60 -5.94
N VAL A 903 -23.92 0.96 -4.76
CA VAL A 903 -24.51 2.26 -4.47
C VAL A 903 -23.67 2.94 -3.39
N VAL A 904 -23.12 4.10 -3.70
CA VAL A 904 -22.14 4.77 -2.82
C VAL A 904 -22.43 6.25 -2.63
N GLN A 905 -21.89 6.79 -1.54
CA GLN A 905 -21.93 8.23 -1.32
C GLN A 905 -21.14 8.98 -2.40
N ARG A 906 -21.70 10.09 -2.90
CA ARG A 906 -21.03 10.94 -3.90
C ARG A 906 -19.68 11.45 -3.33
N PRO A 907 -18.55 11.19 -4.01
CA PRO A 907 -17.26 11.68 -3.55
C PRO A 907 -17.18 13.21 -3.54
N GLY A 908 -16.49 13.77 -2.55
CA GLY A 908 -16.17 15.21 -2.51
C GLY A 908 -17.25 16.12 -1.94
N VAL A 909 -18.33 15.56 -1.39
CA VAL A 909 -19.41 16.33 -0.77
C VAL A 909 -18.99 16.97 0.57
N SER A 910 -18.05 16.37 1.31
CA SER A 910 -17.48 16.97 2.52
C SER A 910 -16.06 17.52 2.29
N THR A 911 -15.72 18.64 2.91
CA THR A 911 -14.35 19.23 2.86
C THR A 911 -13.29 18.23 3.33
N GLN A 912 -13.64 17.37 4.30
CA GLN A 912 -12.79 16.29 4.79
C GLN A 912 -12.56 15.21 3.73
N SER A 913 -13.61 14.78 3.01
CA SER A 913 -13.49 13.79 1.93
C SER A 913 -12.59 14.26 0.79
N LYS A 914 -12.67 15.56 0.45
CA LYS A 914 -11.79 16.19 -0.55
C LYS A 914 -10.35 16.23 -0.09
N ALA A 915 -10.08 16.46 1.20
CA ALA A 915 -8.73 16.56 1.75
C ALA A 915 -8.06 15.21 2.06
N SER A 916 -8.81 14.10 2.05
CA SER A 916 -8.34 12.77 2.47
C SER A 916 -8.00 11.81 1.33
N GLY A 917 -8.27 12.17 0.07
CA GLY A 917 -7.95 11.35 -1.11
C GLY A 917 -8.93 10.21 -1.41
N TYR A 918 -10.18 10.30 -0.95
CA TYR A 918 -11.21 9.26 -1.09
C TYR A 918 -11.46 8.82 -2.54
N GLU A 919 -11.49 9.77 -3.47
CA GLU A 919 -11.68 9.48 -4.90
C GLU A 919 -10.62 8.53 -5.47
N LYS A 920 -9.39 8.60 -4.95
CA LYS A 920 -8.30 7.70 -5.35
C LYS A 920 -8.58 6.25 -4.93
N LEU A 921 -9.02 6.04 -3.69
CA LEU A 921 -9.30 4.71 -3.16
C LEU A 921 -10.52 4.09 -3.85
N VAL A 922 -11.55 4.89 -4.14
CA VAL A 922 -12.69 4.45 -4.97
C VAL A 922 -12.22 4.06 -6.36
N TYR A 923 -11.36 4.88 -6.99
CA TYR A 923 -10.78 4.57 -8.30
C TYR A 923 -9.98 3.26 -8.28
N GLN A 924 -9.11 3.06 -7.28
CA GLN A 924 -8.32 1.84 -7.13
C GLN A 924 -9.19 0.59 -6.92
N MET A 925 -10.31 0.71 -6.20
CA MET A 925 -11.28 -0.37 -5.99
C MET A 925 -12.07 -0.69 -7.26
N ALA A 926 -12.64 0.35 -7.88
CA ALA A 926 -13.65 0.20 -8.92
C ALA A 926 -13.07 0.01 -10.31
N ARG A 927 -12.05 0.79 -10.69
CA ARG A 927 -11.57 0.85 -12.08
C ARG A 927 -11.09 -0.51 -12.60
N PRO A 928 -10.29 -1.31 -11.86
CA PRO A 928 -9.87 -2.62 -12.33
C PRO A 928 -11.04 -3.58 -12.62
N LEU A 929 -12.14 -3.47 -11.86
CA LEU A 929 -13.34 -4.30 -12.04
C LEU A 929 -14.19 -3.79 -13.20
N LEU A 930 -14.37 -2.47 -13.32
CA LEU A 930 -15.11 -1.84 -14.41
C LEU A 930 -14.43 -2.03 -15.76
N ASP A 931 -13.10 -1.96 -15.83
CA ASP A 931 -12.33 -2.20 -17.06
C ASP A 931 -12.44 -3.66 -17.52
N ALA A 932 -12.38 -4.59 -16.57
CA ALA A 932 -12.47 -6.02 -16.87
C ALA A 932 -13.90 -6.46 -17.23
N PHE A 933 -14.93 -5.85 -16.61
CA PHE A 933 -16.33 -6.27 -16.73
C PHE A 933 -17.31 -5.10 -16.90
N PRO A 934 -17.18 -4.29 -17.97
CA PRO A 934 -17.91 -3.01 -18.12
C PRO A 934 -19.44 -3.15 -18.22
N THR A 935 -19.94 -4.33 -18.60
CA THR A 935 -21.38 -4.60 -18.75
C THR A 935 -21.99 -5.31 -17.54
N LYS A 936 -21.17 -5.84 -16.62
CA LYS A 936 -21.65 -6.62 -15.48
C LYS A 936 -21.65 -5.82 -14.18
N MET A 937 -20.85 -4.77 -14.08
CA MET A 937 -20.76 -3.94 -12.89
C MET A 937 -21.19 -2.50 -13.20
N ARG A 938 -21.93 -1.88 -12.28
CA ARG A 938 -22.18 -0.43 -12.31
C ARG A 938 -22.14 0.14 -10.90
N ILE A 939 -21.64 1.36 -10.82
CA ILE A 939 -21.60 2.14 -9.60
C ILE A 939 -22.58 3.29 -9.73
N PHE A 940 -23.46 3.37 -8.76
CA PHE A 940 -24.50 4.38 -8.64
C PHE A 940 -24.21 5.27 -7.43
N THR A 941 -24.78 6.46 -7.46
CA THR A 941 -24.80 7.39 -6.33
C THR A 941 -26.15 8.10 -6.28
N THR A 942 -26.33 9.06 -5.38
CA THR A 942 -27.54 9.88 -5.30
C THR A 942 -27.44 11.09 -6.23
N LYS A 943 -28.56 11.54 -6.81
CA LYS A 943 -28.64 12.76 -7.62
C LYS A 943 -28.25 13.98 -6.78
N GLU A 944 -27.41 14.86 -7.33
CA GLU A 944 -27.01 16.12 -6.69
C GLU A 944 -28.23 16.99 -6.31
N THR A 945 -29.25 17.02 -7.17
CA THR A 945 -30.49 17.78 -6.94
C THR A 945 -31.28 17.30 -5.73
N ARG A 946 -31.06 16.05 -5.28
CA ARG A 946 -31.70 15.47 -4.10
C ARG A 946 -30.87 15.69 -2.83
N ASN A 947 -29.58 15.99 -2.95
CA ASN A 947 -28.64 16.23 -1.83
C ASN A 947 -28.77 15.20 -0.67
N LEU A 948 -28.87 13.92 -1.02
CA LEU A 948 -28.99 12.82 -0.04
C LEU A 948 -27.62 12.22 0.30
N TYR A 949 -27.49 11.74 1.53
CA TYR A 949 -26.28 11.10 2.02
C TYR A 949 -26.47 9.59 2.24
N VAL A 950 -25.67 8.76 1.57
CA VAL A 950 -25.63 7.31 1.74
C VAL A 950 -24.81 6.96 2.97
N HIS A 951 -25.48 6.43 4.00
CA HIS A 951 -24.89 6.05 5.27
C HIS A 951 -25.13 4.56 5.62
N THR A 952 -25.85 3.82 4.80
CA THR A 952 -25.97 2.36 4.89
C THR A 952 -24.63 1.62 4.76
N LYS A 953 -24.58 0.40 5.32
CA LYS A 953 -23.54 -0.62 5.09
C LYS A 953 -24.19 -1.99 4.94
N LEU A 954 -24.68 -2.27 3.74
CA LEU A 954 -25.50 -3.42 3.38
C LEU A 954 -24.82 -4.23 2.27
N LEU A 955 -24.73 -5.55 2.48
CA LEU A 955 -24.37 -6.52 1.47
C LEU A 955 -25.55 -7.48 1.26
N LEU A 956 -25.98 -7.66 0.00
CA LEU A 956 -27.00 -8.63 -0.40
C LEU A 956 -26.42 -9.54 -1.49
N VAL A 957 -26.65 -10.85 -1.37
CA VAL A 957 -26.19 -11.85 -2.35
C VAL A 957 -27.33 -12.83 -2.66
N ASP A 958 -27.67 -12.90 -3.95
CA ASP A 958 -28.62 -13.87 -4.54
C ASP A 958 -30.02 -13.97 -3.90
N ASP A 959 -30.50 -12.94 -3.22
CA ASP A 959 -31.71 -12.97 -2.38
C ASP A 959 -31.67 -14.08 -1.30
N VAL A 960 -30.49 -14.66 -0.99
CA VAL A 960 -30.31 -15.69 0.04
C VAL A 960 -29.63 -15.14 1.27
N PHE A 961 -28.59 -14.31 1.08
CA PHE A 961 -27.78 -13.75 2.15
C PHE A 961 -27.90 -12.23 2.20
N ALA A 962 -28.13 -11.70 3.40
CA ALA A 962 -27.99 -10.28 3.70
C ALA A 962 -27.01 -10.08 4.85
N CYS A 963 -26.26 -8.98 4.85
CA CYS A 963 -25.54 -8.51 6.03
C CYS A 963 -25.76 -7.01 6.21
N VAL A 964 -26.46 -6.65 7.28
CA VAL A 964 -26.59 -5.26 7.75
C VAL A 964 -25.55 -5.06 8.84
N SER A 965 -24.67 -4.08 8.65
CA SER A 965 -23.51 -3.89 9.54
C SER A 965 -23.22 -2.42 9.80
N SER A 966 -22.25 -2.17 10.68
CA SER A 966 -21.67 -0.84 10.88
C SER A 966 -20.42 -0.58 10.01
N ALA A 967 -19.83 -1.64 9.45
CA ALA A 967 -18.53 -1.62 8.79
C ALA A 967 -18.58 -1.05 7.37
N ASN A 968 -17.85 0.04 7.14
CA ASN A 968 -17.65 0.58 5.80
C ASN A 968 -16.82 -0.35 4.92
N TRP A 969 -16.91 -0.21 3.60
CA TRP A 969 -16.06 -0.92 2.65
C TRP A 969 -14.70 -0.21 2.49
N ASN A 970 -13.83 -0.39 3.48
CA ASN A 970 -12.45 0.08 3.50
C ASN A 970 -11.59 -0.80 4.42
N ARG A 971 -10.26 -0.65 4.43
CA ARG A 971 -9.41 -1.46 5.34
C ARG A 971 -9.71 -1.12 6.79
N ARG A 972 -9.87 0.16 7.11
CA ARG A 972 -10.08 0.62 8.49
C ARG A 972 -11.24 -0.10 9.20
N SER A 973 -12.43 -0.18 8.61
CA SER A 973 -13.57 -0.92 9.15
C SER A 973 -13.38 -2.45 9.11
N MET A 974 -12.62 -2.96 8.14
CA MET A 974 -12.36 -4.40 8.05
C MET A 974 -11.27 -4.90 9.01
N THR A 975 -10.40 -4.02 9.52
CA THR A 975 -9.19 -4.43 10.25
C THR A 975 -8.93 -3.66 11.55
N SER A 976 -9.33 -2.39 11.65
CA SER A 976 -8.89 -1.48 12.72
C SER A 976 -10.01 -0.99 13.63
N ASP A 977 -11.10 -0.50 13.04
CA ASP A 977 -12.27 -0.03 13.77
C ASP A 977 -12.99 -1.23 14.40
N SER A 978 -13.57 -1.02 15.59
CA SER A 978 -14.47 -2.04 16.12
C SER A 978 -15.79 -1.96 15.37
N GLU A 979 -16.22 -3.06 14.76
CA GLU A 979 -17.44 -3.12 13.97
C GLU A 979 -18.31 -4.31 14.39
N ILE A 980 -19.59 -4.29 14.02
CA ILE A 980 -20.52 -5.41 14.21
C ILE A 980 -21.47 -5.53 13.01
N GLY A 981 -21.90 -6.75 12.69
CA GLY A 981 -22.88 -7.01 11.65
C GLY A 981 -23.74 -8.23 11.97
N ALA A 982 -24.98 -8.20 11.48
CA ALA A 982 -25.90 -9.32 11.50
C ALA A 982 -26.06 -9.86 10.08
N CYS A 983 -25.57 -11.08 9.88
CA CYS A 983 -25.75 -11.83 8.65
C CYS A 983 -27.06 -12.63 8.75
N LEU A 984 -27.91 -12.57 7.74
CA LEU A 984 -29.27 -13.12 7.71
C LEU A 984 -29.39 -14.18 6.62
N LEU A 985 -30.09 -15.26 6.95
CA LEU A 985 -30.63 -16.25 6.03
C LEU A 985 -32.07 -16.57 6.46
N ASP A 986 -32.92 -16.97 5.53
CA ASP A 986 -34.25 -17.48 5.86
C ASP A 986 -34.25 -19.00 6.03
N ALA A 987 -34.92 -19.49 7.08
CA ALA A 987 -35.03 -20.93 7.38
C ALA A 987 -35.92 -21.68 6.38
N SER A 988 -36.82 -20.98 5.70
CA SER A 988 -37.78 -21.56 4.74
C SER A 988 -37.76 -20.78 3.42
N PRO A 989 -36.90 -21.18 2.46
CA PRO A 989 -36.82 -20.55 1.16
C PRO A 989 -38.13 -20.67 0.36
N VAL A 990 -38.45 -19.66 -0.46
CA VAL A 990 -39.64 -19.60 -1.31
C VAL A 990 -39.25 -19.54 -2.78
N GLU A 991 -40.06 -20.13 -3.66
CA GLU A 991 -39.87 -20.07 -5.10
C GLU A 991 -40.25 -18.69 -5.67
N VAL A 992 -39.43 -18.18 -6.59
CA VAL A 992 -39.66 -16.91 -7.28
C VAL A 992 -39.88 -17.16 -8.76
N ALA A 993 -41.13 -17.07 -9.19
CA ALA A 993 -41.53 -17.37 -10.57
C ALA A 993 -40.84 -16.47 -11.61
N SER A 994 -40.63 -15.18 -11.29
CA SER A 994 -39.98 -14.22 -12.19
C SER A 994 -38.49 -14.53 -12.42
N ASP A 995 -37.87 -15.31 -11.55
CA ASP A 995 -36.45 -15.69 -11.61
C ASP A 995 -36.27 -17.17 -11.92
N ASN A 996 -37.09 -17.71 -12.83
CA ASN A 996 -37.00 -19.11 -13.27
C ASN A 996 -37.24 -20.12 -12.13
N ASN A 997 -38.15 -19.78 -11.21
CA ASN A 997 -38.54 -20.59 -10.05
C ASN A 997 -37.36 -20.97 -9.12
N ILE A 998 -36.31 -20.15 -9.06
CA ILE A 998 -35.28 -20.34 -8.03
C ILE A 998 -35.89 -20.12 -6.65
N ARG A 999 -35.34 -20.83 -5.67
CA ARG A 999 -35.67 -20.67 -4.26
C ARG A 999 -34.72 -19.69 -3.61
N VAL A 1000 -35.28 -18.71 -2.89
CA VAL A 1000 -34.53 -17.65 -2.21
C VAL A 1000 -35.13 -17.36 -0.83
N GLY A 1001 -34.44 -16.56 -0.02
CA GLY A 1001 -34.94 -16.16 1.29
C GLY A 1001 -35.99 -15.06 1.20
N PRO A 1002 -37.23 -15.25 1.71
CA PRO A 1002 -38.26 -14.22 1.62
C PRO A 1002 -37.91 -12.90 2.32
N LYS A 1003 -37.26 -12.93 3.50
CA LYS A 1003 -36.88 -11.71 4.23
C LYS A 1003 -35.71 -11.00 3.55
N VAL A 1004 -34.74 -11.76 3.05
CA VAL A 1004 -33.60 -11.19 2.30
C VAL A 1004 -34.08 -10.56 0.99
N ARG A 1005 -34.97 -11.24 0.26
CA ARG A 1005 -35.62 -10.69 -0.94
C ARG A 1005 -36.44 -9.45 -0.64
N GLU A 1006 -37.22 -9.45 0.44
CA GLU A 1006 -37.99 -8.29 0.88
C GLU A 1006 -37.07 -7.08 1.09
N LEU A 1007 -35.92 -7.25 1.75
CA LEU A 1007 -34.96 -6.17 1.94
C LEU A 1007 -34.45 -5.60 0.60
N ARG A 1008 -34.13 -6.46 -0.39
CA ARG A 1008 -33.78 -6.00 -1.74
C ARG A 1008 -34.91 -5.18 -2.37
N LEU A 1009 -36.14 -5.69 -2.32
CA LEU A 1009 -37.29 -5.03 -2.93
C LEU A 1009 -37.53 -3.65 -2.30
N TRP A 1010 -37.42 -3.51 -0.98
CA TRP A 1010 -37.50 -2.22 -0.30
C TRP A 1010 -36.43 -1.23 -0.73
N LYS A 1011 -35.16 -1.66 -0.82
CA LYS A 1011 -34.06 -0.78 -1.29
C LYS A 1011 -34.25 -0.39 -2.76
N PHE A 1012 -34.75 -1.30 -3.59
CA PHE A 1012 -35.01 -0.97 -4.99
C PHE A 1012 -36.23 -0.04 -5.13
N ALA A 1013 -37.24 -0.18 -4.26
CA ALA A 1013 -38.36 0.74 -4.19
C ALA A 1013 -37.90 2.15 -3.81
N GLU A 1014 -37.06 2.29 -2.77
CA GLU A 1014 -36.44 3.57 -2.37
C GLU A 1014 -35.68 4.22 -3.54
N MET A 1015 -34.94 3.42 -4.31
CA MET A 1015 -34.11 3.92 -5.42
C MET A 1015 -34.87 4.29 -6.68
N THR A 1016 -35.95 3.56 -6.97
CA THR A 1016 -36.69 3.65 -8.25
C THR A 1016 -38.04 4.35 -8.12
N GLY A 1017 -38.58 4.50 -6.91
CA GLY A 1017 -39.93 5.00 -6.65
C GLY A 1017 -41.05 4.02 -7.05
N LEU A 1018 -40.73 2.78 -7.40
CA LEU A 1018 -41.71 1.75 -7.77
C LEU A 1018 -42.26 1.06 -6.53
N SER A 1019 -43.46 0.49 -6.66
CA SER A 1019 -44.03 -0.32 -5.60
C SER A 1019 -43.30 -1.67 -5.48
N ILE A 1020 -43.33 -2.25 -4.27
CA ILE A 1020 -42.80 -3.59 -4.01
C ILE A 1020 -43.50 -4.63 -4.87
N GLU A 1021 -44.81 -4.48 -5.09
CA GLU A 1021 -45.60 -5.39 -5.92
C GLU A 1021 -45.08 -5.41 -7.37
N GLU A 1022 -44.87 -4.24 -7.97
CA GLU A 1022 -44.28 -4.14 -9.31
C GLU A 1022 -42.88 -4.76 -9.36
N LEU A 1023 -42.01 -4.43 -8.40
CA LEU A 1023 -40.63 -4.97 -8.36
C LEU A 1023 -40.60 -6.48 -8.13
N SER A 1024 -41.57 -7.03 -7.41
CA SER A 1024 -41.65 -8.47 -7.10
C SER A 1024 -42.00 -9.33 -8.31
N GLN A 1025 -42.58 -8.73 -9.36
CA GLN A 1025 -42.94 -9.40 -10.61
C GLN A 1025 -41.79 -9.40 -11.63
N LEU A 1026 -40.76 -8.57 -11.41
CA LEU A 1026 -39.60 -8.48 -12.29
C LEU A 1026 -38.59 -9.58 -11.99
N SER A 1027 -37.90 -10.03 -13.03
CA SER A 1027 -36.67 -10.80 -12.90
C SER A 1027 -35.53 -9.93 -12.35
N LEU A 1028 -34.43 -10.57 -11.94
CA LEU A 1028 -33.21 -9.89 -11.50
C LEU A 1028 -32.64 -8.95 -12.57
N LEU A 1029 -32.69 -9.35 -13.85
CA LEU A 1029 -32.19 -8.54 -14.97
C LEU A 1029 -33.11 -7.34 -15.24
N GLU A 1030 -34.42 -7.53 -15.23
CA GLU A 1030 -35.38 -6.43 -15.38
C GLU A 1030 -35.29 -5.44 -14.21
N SER A 1031 -35.14 -5.94 -12.98
CA SER A 1031 -34.92 -5.11 -11.79
C SER A 1031 -33.68 -4.21 -11.93
N TRP A 1032 -32.60 -4.75 -12.49
CA TRP A 1032 -31.39 -3.99 -12.81
C TRP A 1032 -31.62 -2.92 -13.89
N GLU A 1033 -32.42 -3.21 -14.90
CA GLU A 1033 -32.79 -2.24 -15.93
C GLU A 1033 -33.62 -1.09 -15.33
N ARG A 1034 -34.50 -1.38 -14.36
CA ARG A 1034 -35.24 -0.33 -13.62
C ARG A 1034 -34.31 0.58 -12.83
N LEU A 1035 -33.29 0.05 -12.14
CA LEU A 1035 -32.27 0.87 -11.49
C LEU A 1035 -31.53 1.75 -12.51
N SER A 1036 -31.17 1.17 -13.65
CA SER A 1036 -30.49 1.91 -14.73
C SER A 1036 -31.37 3.01 -15.30
N LYS A 1037 -32.68 2.79 -15.44
CA LYS A 1037 -33.64 3.78 -15.91
C LYS A 1037 -33.85 4.90 -14.89
N ALA A 1038 -33.88 4.56 -13.60
CA ALA A 1038 -34.04 5.52 -12.51
C ALA A 1038 -32.97 6.64 -12.54
N THR A 1039 -31.76 6.37 -13.04
CA THR A 1039 -30.72 7.42 -13.16
C THR A 1039 -31.14 8.60 -14.03
N THR A 1040 -32.01 8.37 -15.01
CA THR A 1040 -32.51 9.39 -15.94
C THR A 1040 -33.83 10.02 -15.52
N GLU A 1041 -34.56 9.41 -14.58
CA GLU A 1041 -35.88 9.88 -14.13
C GLU A 1041 -35.72 10.94 -13.03
N PRO A 1042 -36.24 12.18 -13.19
CA PRO A 1042 -36.02 13.26 -12.22
C PRO A 1042 -36.63 13.03 -10.82
N THR A 1043 -37.64 12.18 -10.73
CA THR A 1043 -38.40 11.91 -9.50
C THR A 1043 -37.71 10.92 -8.57
N THR A 1044 -36.76 10.13 -9.07
CA THR A 1044 -36.06 9.09 -8.31
C THR A 1044 -34.74 9.63 -7.73
N ILE A 1045 -34.09 8.86 -6.83
CA ILE A 1045 -32.89 9.33 -6.13
C ILE A 1045 -31.57 8.92 -6.79
N LEU A 1046 -31.57 7.91 -7.66
CA LEU A 1046 -30.36 7.30 -8.21
C LEU A 1046 -29.71 8.15 -9.31
N ASP A 1047 -28.39 8.12 -9.42
CA ASP A 1047 -27.56 8.69 -10.48
C ASP A 1047 -26.40 7.73 -10.78
N VAL A 1048 -25.76 7.86 -11.95
CA VAL A 1048 -24.54 7.07 -12.27
C VAL A 1048 -23.33 7.79 -11.67
N LEU A 1049 -22.46 7.04 -10.99
CA LEU A 1049 -21.16 7.56 -10.59
C LEU A 1049 -20.10 7.13 -11.61
N ASP A 1050 -19.64 8.08 -12.42
CA ASP A 1050 -18.50 7.84 -13.29
C ASP A 1050 -17.20 7.92 -12.49
N VAL A 1051 -16.48 6.79 -12.45
CA VAL A 1051 -15.22 6.68 -11.72
C VAL A 1051 -14.07 6.93 -12.70
N GLU A 1052 -13.81 8.22 -12.91
CA GLU A 1052 -12.72 8.70 -13.76
C GLU A 1052 -11.44 8.96 -12.95
N LYS A 1053 -10.29 8.89 -13.63
CA LYS A 1053 -8.99 9.28 -13.08
C LYS A 1053 -8.93 10.80 -12.93
N LYS A 1054 -9.42 11.32 -11.81
CA LYS A 1054 -9.38 12.76 -11.49
C LYS A 1054 -7.98 13.21 -11.10
N TRP A 1055 -7.65 14.47 -11.36
CA TRP A 1055 -6.32 14.99 -11.06
C TRP A 1055 -6.05 15.16 -9.57
N GLU A 1056 -7.09 15.44 -8.79
CA GLU A 1056 -7.06 15.53 -7.34
C GLU A 1056 -6.57 14.20 -6.74
N SER A 1057 -6.94 13.05 -7.34
CA SER A 1057 -6.49 11.70 -6.93
C SER A 1057 -4.97 11.47 -7.06
N ILE A 1058 -4.29 12.29 -7.89
CA ILE A 1058 -2.84 12.26 -8.11
C ILE A 1058 -2.12 13.12 -7.06
N VAL A 1059 -2.84 14.03 -6.40
CA VAL A 1059 -2.30 14.92 -5.35
C VAL A 1059 -2.20 14.23 -4.00
N PHE A 1060 -3.07 13.25 -3.73
CA PHE A 1060 -3.11 12.53 -2.46
C PHE A 1060 -2.08 11.39 -2.40
N HIS A 1061 -1.19 11.51 -1.41
CA HIS A 1061 -0.08 10.59 -1.16
C HIS A 1061 -0.58 9.26 -0.63
N ASP A 1062 -0.07 8.14 -1.17
CA ASP A 1062 -0.40 6.79 -0.70
C ASP A 1062 -0.10 6.65 0.80
N GLU A 1063 1.02 7.14 1.30
CA GLU A 1063 1.35 6.99 2.72
C GLU A 1063 0.42 7.77 3.68
N PHE A 1064 -0.14 8.92 3.28
CA PHE A 1064 -1.11 9.62 4.16
C PHE A 1064 -2.49 8.96 4.08
N SER A 1065 -2.98 8.69 2.88
CA SER A 1065 -4.30 8.05 2.72
C SER A 1065 -4.31 6.60 3.23
N LEU A 1066 -3.24 5.82 3.04
CA LEU A 1066 -3.16 4.43 3.47
C LEU A 1066 -2.68 4.28 4.94
N ASN A 1067 -1.86 5.19 5.51
CA ASN A 1067 -1.40 5.02 6.91
C ASN A 1067 -2.16 5.89 7.91
N VAL A 1068 -2.79 6.99 7.49
CA VAL A 1068 -3.50 7.91 8.39
C VAL A 1068 -5.01 7.84 8.19
N VAL A 1069 -5.49 7.58 6.98
CA VAL A 1069 -6.94 7.63 6.70
C VAL A 1069 -7.58 6.23 6.67
N ASP A 1070 -6.85 5.24 6.15
CA ASP A 1070 -7.29 3.86 5.96
C ASP A 1070 -6.18 2.85 6.35
N PRO A 1071 -5.77 2.82 7.64
CA PRO A 1071 -4.67 2.00 8.15
C PRO A 1071 -4.85 0.50 7.88
N ASP A 1072 -3.74 -0.22 7.80
CA ASP A 1072 -3.71 -1.65 7.47
C ASP A 1072 -3.13 -2.50 8.60
N ASP A 1073 -4.00 -2.95 9.49
CA ASP A 1073 -3.60 -3.75 10.66
C ASP A 1073 -3.28 -5.22 10.32
N LEU A 1074 -3.44 -5.63 9.05
CA LEU A 1074 -3.07 -6.98 8.61
C LEU A 1074 -1.56 -7.09 8.37
N ASN A 1075 -0.92 -5.99 7.96
CA ASN A 1075 0.47 -5.96 7.53
C ASN A 1075 1.44 -5.41 8.60
N GLU A 1076 0.95 -4.67 9.61
CA GLU A 1076 1.77 -4.12 10.70
C GLU A 1076 2.20 -5.15 11.78
N LEU A 1077 1.70 -6.39 11.75
CA LEU A 1077 2.12 -7.47 12.67
C LEU A 1077 3.57 -7.96 12.44
N VAL A 1078 4.31 -7.33 11.53
CA VAL A 1078 5.67 -7.73 11.12
C VAL A 1078 6.76 -6.75 11.62
N ASP A 1079 6.37 -5.60 12.20
CA ASP A 1079 7.31 -4.52 12.58
C ASP A 1079 7.44 -4.28 14.10
N ASN A 1080 6.88 -5.14 14.97
CA ASN A 1080 7.14 -5.12 16.43
C ASN A 1080 7.91 -6.36 16.91
#